data_AF-A0A6G0V2X9-F1
#
_entry.id   AF-A0A6G0V2X9-F1
#
_cell.length_a   1.000
_cell.length_b   1.000
_cell.length_c   1.000
_cell.angle_alpha   90.00
_cell.angle_beta   90.00
_cell.angle_gamma   90.00
#
_symmetry.space_group_name_H-M   'P 1'
#
loop_
_entity.id
_entity.type
_entity.pdbx_description
1 polymer ?
#
loop_
_entity_poly.entity_id
_entity_poly.type
_entity_poly.pdbx_seq_one_letter_code
_entity_poly.pdbx_strand_id
1 'polypeptide(L)'
;MAKPFQNLAQQLYLGIAPIGIGGIFLVHGLRKNEKYSSLYIWRSSEQVPDSLVDAFDTEFTEMVAKEKKKFKDAKFSVSLIDNLEARTYGSFRIVPGVEFQVPVISTVNDVKTIRSKYSNLLDLIKELGLKGSIDTDLISDDKLKRILLSDPARQFFLRREIIQGESLSHMVVPIGVGSACIFLGYPVFKVFAFGMGPWIALLVTGSVAIFSAYHLLQTEAKQRILAMDRRIIEADKSLITGAKEYLKARIAFCRLAYEFGDEQTRKGFDAQGNCQEQQASYVERLKEIVDFEEKEKQKEQAVKLRTLQQVSFKEQADIWIRSQWGRRFRIGLLAGTVVIYPIYHLVTNGPLLKYMFYRKHEIDTDLPSHLKTIIEEEYLKFCEREARPPKDAPVYFGVQKGLEDVDSIARGSLGVRFGAHIALPFYTRFTSQEEALNYCQKHLTELRLFGKRIPINWDTPTGQELLETFLLPSSALRFLVMRDMYANDGYNAFANRAISWATWTSFTSIFTYWFHQRTRTCNGTALSFVIVYGIFLLLATFAHDQWFLLYRFLADTHGDSVASRITMDYSTGGKEYYWNILKRNRILRDFIPNGYEYITPVGDFRDVTTKLIVRYDLLKDVGIEDDEIRPVVEVFFGSMFVPIRKYSTGDGIFVQWVMCSAILIVGIIVNALKDFPQFQPLAMVGGFFWAVGNLTAVPIINLIGLGMGLLVWGTVNCVVGWACGRFGLFGTNATVPSSPVINYLGLILVVTGGFLFSRIRPSVGSSDSNSNLERENEAENARLIPDEDEINNRDGTETETFSRKTRRSLGIGLSLLAGLFYGVTFVPVVYIQDHKEDFRNPPDEAIAYAFSQYCGIYATSTAALIIYLAYTRNRPFLNPETILPSFLTGLLWAVAQLSWFVANDALSQAITFPIISTVPGVISSFWGVLYFKEIEGRQNLRILGIAIASTITGATLVGLSKGTAK
;
A
#
# COMPACT_ATOMS: atom_id res chain seq x y z
N MET A 1 27.07 -2.33 2.55
CA MET A 1 26.78 -1.73 1.22
C MET A 1 25.70 -2.45 0.41
N ALA A 2 25.45 -3.77 0.53
CA ALA A 2 24.53 -4.48 -0.37
C ALA A 2 23.00 -4.23 -0.19
N LYS A 3 22.52 -3.91 1.03
CA LYS A 3 21.09 -3.66 1.33
C LYS A 3 20.43 -2.51 0.55
N PRO A 4 21.03 -1.30 0.43
CA PRO A 4 20.43 -0.21 -0.36
C PRO A 4 20.32 -0.56 -1.86
N PHE A 5 21.31 -1.25 -2.43
CA PHE A 5 21.24 -1.72 -3.83
C PHE A 5 20.19 -2.82 -4.02
N GLN A 6 20.01 -3.70 -3.03
CA GLN A 6 18.97 -4.72 -3.03
C GLN A 6 17.57 -4.10 -2.94
N ASN A 7 17.41 -3.01 -2.17
CA ASN A 7 16.15 -2.27 -2.08
C ASN A 7 15.85 -1.47 -3.35
N LEU A 8 16.86 -0.88 -3.99
CA LEU A 8 16.70 -0.23 -5.30
C LEU A 8 16.29 -1.23 -6.38
N ALA A 9 16.92 -2.41 -6.44
CA ALA A 9 16.52 -3.46 -7.37
C ALA A 9 15.09 -3.98 -7.08
N GLN A 10 14.68 -4.05 -5.81
CA GLN A 10 13.30 -4.37 -5.42
C GLN A 10 12.29 -3.33 -5.90
N GLN A 11 12.65 -2.05 -5.83
CA GLN A 11 11.80 -0.96 -6.31
C GLN A 11 11.76 -0.90 -7.84
N LEU A 12 12.90 -1.09 -8.51
CA LEU A 12 12.97 -1.17 -9.98
C LEU A 12 12.17 -2.36 -10.52
N TYR A 13 12.23 -3.52 -9.86
CA TYR A 13 11.43 -4.70 -10.22
C TYR A 13 9.93 -4.40 -10.15
N LEU A 14 9.47 -3.78 -9.06
CA LEU A 14 8.07 -3.40 -8.89
C LEU A 14 7.65 -2.23 -9.79
N GLY A 15 8.60 -1.39 -10.21
CA GLY A 15 8.40 -0.29 -11.16
C GLY A 15 8.12 -0.73 -12.60
N ILE A 16 8.41 -1.99 -12.96
CA ILE A 16 8.10 -2.53 -14.30
C ILE A 16 6.59 -2.56 -14.56
N ALA A 17 5.77 -2.82 -13.52
CA ALA A 17 4.31 -2.88 -13.65
C ALA A 17 3.67 -1.54 -14.03
N PRO A 18 3.90 -0.41 -13.32
CA PRO A 18 3.33 0.88 -13.69
C PRO A 18 3.86 1.41 -15.04
N ILE A 19 5.08 1.07 -15.46
CA ILE A 19 5.60 1.43 -16.79
C ILE A 19 4.80 0.73 -17.91
N GLY A 20 4.53 -0.58 -17.76
CA GLY A 20 3.71 -1.32 -18.73
C GLY A 20 2.26 -0.82 -18.78
N ILE A 21 1.67 -0.49 -17.63
CA ILE A 21 0.35 0.12 -17.54
C ILE A 21 0.34 1.48 -18.25
N GLY A 22 1.32 2.34 -17.95
CA GLY A 22 1.48 3.64 -18.58
C GLY A 22 1.61 3.56 -20.10
N GLY A 23 2.38 2.59 -20.61
CA GLY A 23 2.53 2.33 -22.04
C GLY A 23 1.23 1.95 -22.73
N ILE A 24 0.42 1.06 -22.14
CA ILE A 24 -0.88 0.64 -22.68
C ILE A 24 -1.86 1.83 -22.71
N PHE A 25 -1.92 2.63 -21.63
CA PHE A 25 -2.75 3.84 -21.61
C PHE A 25 -2.25 4.91 -22.58
N LEU A 26 -0.94 5.01 -22.82
CA LEU A 26 -0.35 5.92 -23.79
C LEU A 26 -0.75 5.54 -25.22
N VAL A 27 -0.58 4.27 -25.60
CA VAL A 27 -0.98 3.74 -26.92
C VAL A 27 -2.49 3.89 -27.14
N HIS A 28 -3.30 3.63 -26.11
CA HIS A 28 -4.75 3.70 -26.23
C HIS A 28 -5.37 5.08 -25.93
N GLY A 29 -4.63 6.04 -25.40
CA GLY A 29 -5.12 7.36 -25.01
C GLY A 29 -4.65 8.50 -25.92
N LEU A 30 -3.40 8.45 -26.42
CA LEU A 30 -2.75 9.57 -27.14
C LEU A 30 -2.69 9.40 -28.67
N ARG A 31 -3.74 8.83 -29.26
CA ARG A 31 -3.76 8.49 -30.70
C ARG A 31 -3.93 9.65 -31.67
N LYS A 32 -4.60 10.74 -31.26
CA LYS A 32 -4.99 11.85 -32.14
C LYS A 32 -3.84 12.78 -32.54
N ASN A 33 -2.71 12.75 -31.83
CA ASN A 33 -1.59 13.64 -32.11
C ASN A 33 -0.60 12.92 -33.03
N GLU A 34 -0.62 13.21 -34.34
CA GLU A 34 0.19 12.53 -35.36
C GLU A 34 1.70 12.57 -35.08
N LYS A 35 2.18 13.66 -34.47
CA LYS A 35 3.60 13.83 -34.15
C LYS A 35 4.12 12.83 -33.12
N TYR A 36 3.27 12.39 -32.20
CA TYR A 36 3.64 11.43 -31.15
C TYR A 36 3.13 10.02 -31.46
N SER A 37 1.95 9.88 -32.07
CA SER A 37 1.37 8.58 -32.39
C SER A 37 2.14 7.82 -33.48
N SER A 38 2.82 8.52 -34.39
CA SER A 38 3.68 7.90 -35.41
C SER A 38 4.87 7.09 -34.84
N LEU A 39 5.23 7.28 -33.56
CA LEU A 39 6.28 6.53 -32.89
C LEU A 39 5.84 5.11 -32.48
N TYR A 40 4.54 4.84 -32.38
CA TYR A 40 4.01 3.57 -31.85
C TYR A 40 2.73 3.06 -32.52
N ILE A 41 2.13 3.82 -33.44
CA ILE A 41 1.01 3.42 -34.30
C ILE A 41 1.43 3.63 -35.75
N TRP A 42 1.53 2.53 -36.49
CA TRP A 42 1.81 2.56 -37.90
C TRP A 42 0.50 2.68 -38.69
N ARG A 43 0.48 3.53 -39.73
CA ARG A 43 -0.66 3.75 -40.63
C ARG A 43 -0.14 3.67 -42.06
N SER A 44 -0.92 3.07 -42.95
CA SER A 44 -0.62 3.07 -44.38
C SER A 44 -0.63 4.51 -44.92
N SER A 45 0.20 4.76 -45.93
CA SER A 45 0.21 6.02 -46.67
C SER A 45 -0.95 6.14 -47.68
N GLU A 46 -1.72 5.06 -47.87
CA GLU A 46 -2.88 5.02 -48.76
C GLU A 46 -4.05 5.86 -48.23
N GLN A 47 -4.79 6.51 -49.13
CA GLN A 47 -6.00 7.26 -48.75
C GLN A 47 -7.15 6.31 -48.44
N VAL A 48 -7.88 6.61 -47.36
CA VAL A 48 -9.08 5.87 -46.96
C VAL A 48 -10.19 6.13 -48.00
N PRO A 49 -10.75 5.11 -48.66
CA PRO A 49 -11.87 5.31 -49.58
C PRO A 49 -13.15 5.73 -48.85
N ASP A 50 -13.88 6.71 -49.38
CA ASP A 50 -15.15 7.19 -48.78
C ASP A 50 -16.18 6.07 -48.65
N SER A 51 -16.23 5.16 -49.64
CA SER A 51 -17.13 3.99 -49.63
C SER A 51 -16.91 3.03 -48.45
N LEU A 52 -15.70 3.01 -47.87
CA LEU A 52 -15.40 2.21 -46.69
C LEU A 52 -15.93 2.88 -45.42
N VAL A 53 -15.82 4.20 -45.33
CA VAL A 53 -16.33 5.00 -44.21
C VAL A 53 -17.86 4.88 -44.16
N ASP A 54 -18.52 5.04 -45.31
CA ASP A 54 -19.98 4.88 -45.44
C ASP A 54 -20.46 3.49 -45.02
N ALA A 55 -19.69 2.44 -45.33
CA ALA A 55 -20.02 1.07 -44.93
C ALA A 55 -19.90 0.86 -43.41
N PHE A 56 -18.90 1.46 -42.76
CA PHE A 56 -18.78 1.46 -41.28
C PHE A 56 -19.92 2.25 -40.64
N ASP A 57 -20.27 3.42 -41.16
CA ASP A 57 -21.36 4.25 -40.66
C ASP A 57 -22.72 3.54 -40.78
N THR A 58 -22.96 2.84 -41.90
CA THR A 58 -24.19 2.07 -42.12
C THR A 58 -24.33 0.93 -41.11
N GLU A 59 -23.32 0.07 -40.98
CA GLU A 59 -23.34 -1.06 -40.03
C GLU A 59 -23.38 -0.58 -38.57
N PHE A 60 -22.67 0.51 -38.25
CA PHE A 60 -22.70 1.12 -36.93
C PHE A 60 -24.10 1.64 -36.59
N THR A 61 -24.76 2.31 -37.54
CA THR A 61 -26.13 2.82 -37.36
C THR A 61 -27.13 1.69 -37.14
N GLU A 62 -27.03 0.60 -37.89
CA GLU A 62 -27.86 -0.60 -37.68
C GLU A 62 -27.68 -1.21 -36.28
N MET A 63 -26.43 -1.30 -35.80
CA MET A 63 -26.12 -1.82 -34.47
C MET A 63 -26.61 -0.89 -33.35
N VAL A 64 -26.45 0.42 -33.50
CA VAL A 64 -26.97 1.43 -32.56
C VAL A 64 -28.50 1.36 -32.48
N ALA A 65 -29.18 1.12 -33.60
CA ALA A 65 -30.64 0.99 -33.64
C ALA A 65 -31.12 -0.23 -32.82
N LYS A 66 -30.38 -1.35 -32.86
CA LYS A 66 -30.68 -2.56 -32.07
C LYS A 66 -30.29 -2.43 -30.59
N GLU A 67 -29.21 -1.71 -30.26
CA GLU A 67 -28.62 -1.68 -28.91
C GLU A 67 -28.38 -0.25 -28.37
N LYS A 68 -29.39 0.63 -28.46
CA LYS A 68 -29.32 2.08 -28.14
C LYS A 68 -28.59 2.49 -26.84
N LYS A 69 -28.57 1.65 -25.79
CA LYS A 69 -27.90 1.97 -24.52
C LYS A 69 -26.37 1.80 -24.56
N LYS A 70 -25.83 0.96 -25.45
CA LYS A 70 -24.40 0.59 -25.45
C LYS A 70 -23.50 1.58 -26.21
N PHE A 71 -24.04 2.31 -27.19
CA PHE A 71 -23.26 3.13 -28.14
C PHE A 71 -23.50 4.66 -28.00
N LYS A 72 -24.02 5.12 -26.86
CA LYS A 72 -24.33 6.54 -26.64
C LYS A 72 -23.03 7.38 -26.61
N ASP A 73 -22.98 8.44 -27.43
CA ASP A 73 -21.82 9.34 -27.62
C ASP A 73 -20.54 8.67 -28.15
N ALA A 74 -20.68 7.49 -28.76
CA ALA A 74 -19.56 6.75 -29.35
C ALA A 74 -18.99 7.49 -30.57
N LYS A 75 -17.66 7.59 -30.62
CA LYS A 75 -16.92 8.18 -31.74
C LYS A 75 -15.96 7.14 -32.29
N PHE A 76 -15.83 7.06 -33.60
CA PHE A 76 -14.78 6.27 -34.24
C PHE A 76 -14.09 7.04 -35.38
N SER A 77 -12.92 6.54 -35.76
CA SER A 77 -12.18 6.96 -36.96
C SER A 77 -11.68 5.72 -37.69
N VAL A 78 -11.60 5.78 -39.01
CA VAL A 78 -11.09 4.69 -39.86
C VAL A 78 -9.74 5.10 -40.44
N SER A 79 -8.77 4.19 -40.39
CA SER A 79 -7.45 4.33 -41.02
C SER A 79 -7.06 3.03 -41.72
N LEU A 80 -6.05 3.08 -42.59
CA LEU A 80 -5.58 1.90 -43.34
C LEU A 80 -4.29 1.32 -42.75
N ILE A 81 -4.11 0.01 -42.91
CA ILE A 81 -2.89 -0.71 -42.52
C ILE A 81 -2.48 -1.69 -43.61
N ASP A 82 -1.18 -1.72 -43.92
CA ASP A 82 -0.58 -2.66 -44.88
C ASP A 82 -0.28 -4.00 -44.19
N ASN A 83 -1.32 -4.67 -43.70
CA ASN A 83 -1.28 -5.96 -43.01
C ASN A 83 -2.47 -6.83 -43.45
N LEU A 84 -2.56 -8.10 -43.04
CA LEU A 84 -3.67 -9.00 -43.35
C LEU A 84 -4.82 -8.94 -42.33
N GLU A 85 -4.51 -8.57 -41.09
CA GLU A 85 -5.50 -8.42 -40.02
C GLU A 85 -5.76 -6.96 -39.67
N ALA A 86 -7.01 -6.66 -39.33
CA ALA A 86 -7.39 -5.36 -38.80
C ALA A 86 -6.86 -5.16 -37.38
N ARG A 87 -6.61 -3.91 -37.01
CA ARG A 87 -6.27 -3.52 -35.64
C ARG A 87 -7.29 -2.53 -35.11
N THR A 88 -7.76 -2.78 -33.91
CA THR A 88 -8.69 -1.89 -33.21
C THR A 88 -7.95 -1.24 -32.04
N TYR A 89 -7.88 0.09 -32.02
CA TYR A 89 -7.30 0.84 -30.91
C TYR A 89 -8.35 1.64 -30.16
N GLY A 90 -8.38 1.45 -28.84
CA GLY A 90 -9.26 2.23 -27.95
C GLY A 90 -10.55 1.49 -27.67
N SER A 91 -11.54 2.23 -27.17
CA SER A 91 -12.87 1.71 -26.90
C SER A 91 -13.87 2.84 -27.01
N PHE A 92 -15.12 2.53 -27.37
CA PHE A 92 -16.22 3.50 -27.37
C PHE A 92 -16.46 4.12 -25.99
N ARG A 93 -15.92 3.50 -24.93
CA ARG A 93 -16.02 3.93 -23.54
C ARG A 93 -14.91 4.92 -23.10
N ILE A 94 -13.98 5.28 -23.99
CA ILE A 94 -12.80 6.12 -23.70
C ILE A 94 -12.72 7.26 -24.72
N VAL A 95 -12.47 8.51 -24.29
CA VAL A 95 -12.21 9.65 -25.19
C VAL A 95 -10.74 9.59 -25.64
N PRO A 96 -10.42 9.62 -26.95
CA PRO A 96 -11.20 10.22 -28.06
C PRO A 96 -12.12 9.29 -28.88
N GLY A 97 -12.34 8.04 -28.48
CA GLY A 97 -13.15 7.04 -29.20
C GLY A 97 -12.31 5.85 -29.71
N VAL A 98 -12.82 5.11 -30.69
CA VAL A 98 -12.14 3.96 -31.31
C VAL A 98 -11.47 4.35 -32.62
N GLU A 99 -10.28 3.82 -32.91
CA GLU A 99 -9.68 3.86 -34.24
C GLU A 99 -9.65 2.45 -34.84
N PHE A 100 -10.31 2.27 -35.99
CA PHE A 100 -10.32 1.02 -36.75
C PHE A 100 -9.29 1.10 -37.89
N GLN A 101 -8.24 0.30 -37.79
CA GLN A 101 -7.24 0.13 -38.84
C GLN A 101 -7.61 -1.05 -39.74
N VAL A 102 -8.06 -0.74 -40.95
CA VAL A 102 -8.56 -1.72 -41.92
C VAL A 102 -7.43 -2.13 -42.87
N PRO A 103 -7.23 -3.44 -43.12
CA PRO A 103 -6.26 -3.94 -44.10
C PRO A 103 -6.51 -3.36 -45.49
N VAL A 104 -5.47 -2.85 -46.16
CA VAL A 104 -5.58 -2.33 -47.54
C VAL A 104 -6.17 -3.37 -48.50
N ILE A 105 -5.82 -4.65 -48.34
CA ILE A 105 -6.42 -5.72 -49.13
C ILE A 105 -7.95 -5.85 -48.99
N SER A 106 -8.54 -5.37 -47.89
CA SER A 106 -10.00 -5.38 -47.70
C SER A 106 -10.71 -4.27 -48.46
N THR A 107 -9.98 -3.29 -48.99
CA THR A 107 -10.55 -2.15 -49.73
C THR A 107 -10.54 -2.40 -51.25
N VAL A 108 -9.81 -3.42 -51.70
CA VAL A 108 -9.73 -3.81 -53.11
C VAL A 108 -10.91 -4.72 -53.45
N ASN A 109 -11.69 -4.33 -54.46
CA ASN A 109 -12.94 -5.00 -54.83
C ASN A 109 -12.88 -5.77 -56.15
N ASP A 110 -11.85 -5.55 -56.97
CA ASP A 110 -11.70 -6.16 -58.28
C ASP A 110 -10.25 -6.43 -58.65
N VAL A 111 -10.04 -7.38 -59.56
CA VAL A 111 -8.70 -7.81 -60.00
C VAL A 111 -7.97 -6.73 -60.80
N LYS A 112 -8.70 -5.84 -61.49
CA LYS A 112 -8.07 -4.79 -62.30
C LYS A 112 -7.33 -3.81 -61.40
N THR A 113 -7.91 -3.41 -60.27
CA THR A 113 -7.24 -2.58 -59.27
C THR A 113 -5.98 -3.24 -58.71
N ILE A 114 -5.98 -4.56 -58.49
CA ILE A 114 -4.75 -5.27 -58.07
C ILE A 114 -3.65 -5.09 -59.11
N ARG A 115 -3.92 -5.40 -60.38
CA ARG A 115 -2.91 -5.31 -61.46
C ARG A 115 -2.45 -3.88 -61.74
N SER A 116 -3.36 -2.91 -61.71
CA SER A 116 -3.03 -1.53 -62.05
C SER A 116 -2.25 -0.81 -60.96
N LYS A 117 -2.47 -1.16 -59.69
CA LYS A 117 -1.96 -0.42 -58.52
C LYS A 117 -0.86 -1.17 -57.77
N TYR A 118 -0.87 -2.50 -57.81
CA TYR A 118 0.05 -3.35 -57.05
C TYR A 118 0.77 -4.31 -58.00
N SER A 119 1.84 -3.84 -58.66
CA SER A 119 2.71 -4.70 -59.48
C SER A 119 3.37 -5.79 -58.62
N ASN A 120 3.68 -5.48 -57.35
CA ASN A 120 4.09 -6.44 -56.34
C ASN A 120 2.95 -6.69 -55.34
N LEU A 121 2.47 -7.93 -55.23
CA LEU A 121 1.38 -8.29 -54.32
C LEU A 121 1.74 -8.07 -52.83
N LEU A 122 3.03 -8.12 -52.49
CA LEU A 122 3.50 -7.87 -51.12
C LEU A 122 3.35 -6.41 -50.68
N ASP A 123 3.08 -5.49 -51.62
CA ASP A 123 2.83 -4.08 -51.29
C ASP A 123 1.55 -3.88 -50.47
N LEU A 124 0.62 -4.83 -50.51
CA LEU A 124 -0.59 -4.84 -49.69
C LEU A 124 -0.32 -5.18 -48.22
N ILE A 125 0.88 -5.71 -47.91
CA ILE A 125 1.25 -6.24 -46.59
C ILE A 125 2.65 -5.77 -46.16
N LYS A 126 3.03 -4.55 -46.54
CA LYS A 126 4.36 -3.96 -46.29
C LYS A 126 4.78 -3.97 -44.82
N GLU A 127 3.83 -3.90 -43.89
CA GLU A 127 4.14 -3.91 -42.45
C GLU A 127 4.84 -5.21 -42.01
N LEU A 128 4.60 -6.34 -42.69
CA LEU A 128 5.23 -7.62 -42.39
C LEU A 128 6.74 -7.66 -42.72
N GLY A 129 7.30 -6.60 -43.31
CA GLY A 129 8.75 -6.45 -43.51
C GLY A 129 9.39 -7.49 -44.46
N LEU A 130 8.59 -8.14 -45.30
CA LEU A 130 9.04 -9.14 -46.25
C LEU A 130 9.85 -8.47 -47.38
N LYS A 131 11.06 -9.01 -47.67
CA LYS A 131 12.00 -8.41 -48.63
C LYS A 131 11.86 -8.91 -50.08
N GLY A 132 10.97 -9.86 -50.33
CA GLY A 132 10.77 -10.44 -51.66
C GLY A 132 9.82 -9.64 -52.55
N SER A 133 9.53 -10.16 -53.72
CA SER A 133 8.50 -9.64 -54.63
C SER A 133 7.65 -10.77 -55.21
N ILE A 134 6.36 -10.50 -55.37
CA ILE A 134 5.39 -11.37 -56.03
C ILE A 134 4.78 -10.57 -57.16
N ASP A 135 5.22 -10.85 -58.38
CA ASP A 135 4.67 -10.23 -59.57
C ASP A 135 3.22 -10.67 -59.78
N THR A 136 2.30 -9.71 -59.79
CA THR A 136 0.87 -9.98 -59.98
C THR A 136 0.54 -10.44 -61.40
N ASP A 137 1.40 -10.16 -62.39
CA ASP A 137 1.22 -10.60 -63.77
C ASP A 137 1.45 -12.10 -63.98
N LEU A 138 2.14 -12.75 -63.05
CA LEU A 138 2.34 -14.21 -63.04
C LEU A 138 1.17 -15.00 -62.43
N ILE A 139 0.21 -14.31 -61.81
CA ILE A 139 -0.93 -14.94 -61.12
C ILE A 139 -2.17 -14.87 -62.01
N SER A 140 -2.85 -16.01 -62.21
CA SER A 140 -4.11 -16.06 -62.97
C SER A 140 -5.25 -15.29 -62.29
N ASP A 141 -6.14 -14.68 -63.06
CA ASP A 141 -7.31 -13.92 -62.56
C ASP A 141 -8.22 -14.74 -61.64
N ASP A 142 -8.39 -16.04 -61.88
CA ASP A 142 -9.19 -16.92 -61.00
C ASP A 142 -8.61 -17.01 -59.59
N LYS A 143 -7.28 -17.07 -59.47
CA LYS A 143 -6.61 -17.10 -58.17
C LYS A 143 -6.68 -15.73 -57.48
N LEU A 144 -6.52 -14.63 -58.22
CA LEU A 144 -6.65 -13.27 -57.66
C LEU A 144 -8.08 -12.97 -57.19
N LYS A 145 -9.12 -13.49 -57.86
CA LYS A 145 -10.51 -13.36 -57.40
C LYS A 145 -10.74 -13.99 -56.02
N ARG A 146 -10.01 -15.05 -55.67
CA ARG A 146 -10.18 -15.79 -54.41
C ARG A 146 -9.72 -15.02 -53.17
N ILE A 147 -8.94 -13.94 -53.32
CA ILE A 147 -8.46 -13.12 -52.18
C ILE A 147 -9.35 -11.91 -51.89
N LEU A 148 -10.30 -11.62 -52.80
CA LEU A 148 -11.27 -10.52 -52.65
C LEU A 148 -12.39 -10.93 -51.68
N LEU A 149 -12.92 -9.96 -50.94
CA LEU A 149 -14.02 -10.19 -50.00
C LEU A 149 -15.37 -10.15 -50.74
N SER A 150 -16.21 -11.16 -50.53
CA SER A 150 -17.63 -11.14 -50.90
C SER A 150 -18.42 -10.18 -50.00
N ASP A 151 -19.64 -9.80 -50.40
CA ASP A 151 -20.47 -8.92 -49.58
C ASP A 151 -20.82 -9.52 -48.20
N PRO A 152 -21.17 -10.82 -48.06
CA PRO A 152 -21.33 -11.44 -46.74
C PRO A 152 -20.05 -11.43 -45.90
N ALA A 153 -18.88 -11.61 -46.52
CA ALA A 153 -17.59 -11.56 -45.83
C ALA A 153 -17.25 -10.14 -45.34
N ARG A 154 -17.56 -9.11 -46.14
CA ARG A 154 -17.38 -7.71 -45.77
C ARG A 154 -18.29 -7.33 -44.60
N GLN A 155 -19.55 -7.74 -44.62
CA GLN A 155 -20.48 -7.51 -43.52
C GLN A 155 -20.02 -8.17 -42.20
N PHE A 156 -19.60 -9.44 -42.24
CA PHE A 156 -19.05 -10.13 -41.06
C PHE A 156 -17.83 -9.38 -40.51
N PHE A 157 -16.91 -8.98 -41.38
CA PHE A 157 -15.70 -8.25 -41.01
C PHE A 157 -16.02 -6.92 -40.31
N LEU A 158 -16.91 -6.09 -40.86
CA LEU A 158 -17.26 -4.79 -40.29
C LEU A 158 -17.91 -4.93 -38.90
N ARG A 159 -18.90 -5.83 -38.76
CA ARG A 159 -19.56 -6.09 -37.46
C ARG A 159 -18.59 -6.60 -36.41
N ARG A 160 -17.63 -7.44 -36.82
CA ARG A 160 -16.58 -7.96 -35.94
C ARG A 160 -15.73 -6.83 -35.35
N GLU A 161 -15.26 -5.89 -36.16
CA GLU A 161 -14.45 -4.78 -35.68
C GLU A 161 -15.26 -3.83 -34.79
N ILE A 162 -16.51 -3.51 -35.15
CA ILE A 162 -17.38 -2.65 -34.32
C ILE A 162 -17.60 -3.27 -32.93
N ILE A 163 -17.90 -4.57 -32.85
CA ILE A 163 -18.06 -5.27 -31.56
C ILE A 163 -16.75 -5.28 -30.76
N GLN A 164 -15.61 -5.42 -31.43
CA GLN A 164 -14.29 -5.34 -30.79
C GLN A 164 -14.04 -3.96 -30.15
N GLY A 165 -14.53 -2.87 -30.77
CA GLY A 165 -14.48 -1.50 -30.22
C GLY A 165 -15.30 -1.28 -28.95
N GLU A 166 -16.31 -2.13 -28.68
CA GLU A 166 -17.10 -2.07 -27.43
C GLU A 166 -16.34 -2.68 -26.24
N SER A 167 -15.55 -3.71 -26.49
CA SER A 167 -14.87 -4.45 -25.43
C SER A 167 -13.80 -3.58 -24.76
N LEU A 168 -13.67 -3.69 -23.43
CA LEU A 168 -12.51 -3.15 -22.70
C LEU A 168 -11.44 -4.23 -22.46
N SER A 169 -11.75 -5.50 -22.83
CA SER A 169 -10.92 -6.64 -22.47
C SER A 169 -9.54 -6.57 -23.11
N HIS A 170 -9.42 -6.08 -24.35
CA HIS A 170 -8.12 -5.94 -25.03
C HIS A 170 -7.19 -4.92 -24.38
N MET A 171 -7.71 -4.05 -23.51
CA MET A 171 -6.92 -3.07 -22.76
C MET A 171 -6.69 -3.51 -21.30
N VAL A 172 -7.73 -4.02 -20.63
CA VAL A 172 -7.68 -4.37 -19.19
C VAL A 172 -7.00 -5.71 -18.93
N VAL A 173 -7.21 -6.72 -19.79
CA VAL A 173 -6.64 -8.06 -19.59
C VAL A 173 -5.11 -8.03 -19.68
N PRO A 174 -4.50 -7.31 -20.64
CA PRO A 174 -3.05 -7.17 -20.68
C PRO A 174 -2.45 -6.49 -19.44
N ILE A 175 -3.13 -5.47 -18.93
CA ILE A 175 -2.76 -4.81 -17.67
C ILE A 175 -2.79 -5.80 -16.50
N GLY A 176 -3.88 -6.57 -16.39
CA GLY A 176 -4.07 -7.55 -15.31
C GLY A 176 -3.05 -8.67 -15.33
N VAL A 177 -2.83 -9.30 -16.50
CA VAL A 177 -1.88 -10.41 -16.67
C VAL A 177 -0.43 -9.92 -16.49
N GLY A 178 -0.05 -8.78 -17.09
CA GLY A 178 1.28 -8.21 -16.92
C GLY A 178 1.59 -7.87 -15.47
N SER A 179 0.65 -7.23 -14.77
CA SER A 179 0.78 -6.93 -13.35
C SER A 179 0.90 -8.21 -12.51
N ALA A 180 0.04 -9.20 -12.75
CA ALA A 180 0.05 -10.46 -12.01
C ALA A 180 1.38 -11.22 -12.17
N CYS A 181 1.95 -11.30 -13.38
CA CYS A 181 3.24 -11.95 -13.62
C CYS A 181 4.39 -11.26 -12.86
N ILE A 182 4.38 -9.92 -12.78
CA ILE A 182 5.38 -9.15 -12.04
C ILE A 182 5.18 -9.33 -10.54
N PHE A 183 3.96 -9.23 -10.01
CA PHE A 183 3.71 -9.43 -8.59
C PHE A 183 3.98 -10.87 -8.11
N LEU A 184 3.67 -11.88 -8.92
CA LEU A 184 3.97 -13.29 -8.63
C LEU A 184 5.45 -13.64 -8.80
N GLY A 185 6.17 -12.92 -9.66
CA GLY A 185 7.61 -13.07 -9.84
C GLY A 185 8.45 -12.38 -8.75
N TYR A 186 7.90 -11.42 -8.02
CA TYR A 186 8.60 -10.66 -6.98
C TYR A 186 9.16 -11.51 -5.82
N PRO A 187 8.44 -12.54 -5.31
CA PRO A 187 9.01 -13.50 -4.35
C PRO A 187 10.20 -14.26 -4.93
N VAL A 188 10.14 -14.68 -6.20
CA VAL A 188 11.25 -15.40 -6.89
C VAL A 188 12.45 -14.47 -7.08
N PHE A 189 12.20 -13.21 -7.45
CA PHE A 189 13.20 -12.16 -7.49
C PHE A 189 13.91 -12.00 -6.14
N LYS A 190 13.19 -11.96 -5.01
CA LYS A 190 13.81 -11.87 -3.68
C LYS A 190 14.71 -13.06 -3.35
N VAL A 191 14.31 -14.27 -3.74
CA VAL A 191 15.09 -15.50 -3.53
C VAL A 191 16.35 -15.49 -4.40
N PHE A 192 16.24 -15.15 -5.68
CA PHE A 192 17.38 -15.08 -6.60
C PHE A 192 18.32 -13.92 -6.24
N ALA A 193 17.78 -12.79 -5.77
CA ALA A 193 18.56 -11.63 -5.34
C ALA A 193 19.46 -11.95 -4.14
N PHE A 194 19.05 -12.90 -3.30
CA PHE A 194 19.85 -13.41 -2.19
C PHE A 194 20.98 -14.35 -2.65
N GLY A 195 20.73 -15.22 -3.64
CA GLY A 195 21.70 -16.23 -4.09
C GLY A 195 22.73 -15.76 -5.14
N MET A 196 22.30 -14.93 -6.10
CA MET A 196 23.13 -14.50 -7.25
C MET A 196 23.28 -12.97 -7.36
N GLY A 197 22.78 -12.24 -6.37
CA GLY A 197 22.88 -10.78 -6.28
C GLY A 197 21.70 -10.03 -6.94
N PRO A 198 21.33 -8.84 -6.44
CA PRO A 198 20.08 -8.16 -6.78
C PRO A 198 19.95 -7.72 -8.24
N TRP A 199 21.05 -7.37 -8.89
CA TRP A 199 21.03 -6.92 -10.30
C TRP A 199 20.89 -8.08 -11.28
N ILE A 200 21.63 -9.17 -11.05
CA ILE A 200 21.51 -10.40 -11.85
C ILE A 200 20.11 -11.00 -11.65
N ALA A 201 19.62 -11.01 -10.41
CA ALA A 201 18.26 -11.44 -10.11
C ALA A 201 17.20 -10.56 -10.78
N LEU A 202 17.35 -9.23 -10.78
CA LEU A 202 16.45 -8.30 -11.46
C LEU A 202 16.40 -8.61 -12.95
N LEU A 203 17.56 -8.83 -13.56
CA LEU A 203 17.67 -9.10 -15.00
C LEU A 203 17.07 -10.47 -15.35
N VAL A 204 17.39 -11.53 -14.60
CA VAL A 204 16.88 -12.88 -14.82
C VAL A 204 15.38 -12.96 -14.57
N THR A 205 14.92 -12.54 -13.38
CA THR A 205 13.51 -12.68 -13.00
C THR A 205 12.60 -11.64 -13.65
N GLY A 206 13.13 -10.46 -13.98
CA GLY A 206 12.44 -9.48 -14.81
C GLY A 206 12.25 -10.00 -16.23
N SER A 207 13.29 -10.56 -16.84
CA SER A 207 13.20 -11.17 -18.18
C SER A 207 12.24 -12.37 -18.20
N VAL A 208 12.27 -13.23 -17.18
CA VAL A 208 11.33 -14.36 -17.06
C VAL A 208 9.90 -13.87 -16.85
N ALA A 209 9.68 -12.83 -16.04
CA ALA A 209 8.34 -12.26 -15.84
C ALA A 209 7.79 -11.61 -17.11
N ILE A 210 8.63 -10.86 -17.85
CA ILE A 210 8.27 -10.25 -19.14
C ILE A 210 8.00 -11.34 -20.19
N PHE A 211 8.85 -12.37 -20.28
CA PHE A 211 8.66 -13.49 -21.20
C PHE A 211 7.39 -14.29 -20.89
N SER A 212 7.14 -14.55 -19.60
CA SER A 212 5.93 -15.25 -19.15
C SER A 212 4.67 -14.43 -19.41
N ALA A 213 4.72 -13.12 -19.13
CA ALA A 213 3.64 -12.19 -19.48
C ALA A 213 3.41 -12.19 -21.00
N TYR A 214 4.46 -12.05 -21.81
CA TYR A 214 4.37 -12.09 -23.27
C TYR A 214 3.71 -13.39 -23.76
N HIS A 215 4.17 -14.56 -23.29
CA HIS A 215 3.61 -15.85 -23.70
C HIS A 215 2.14 -16.02 -23.26
N LEU A 216 1.78 -15.58 -22.05
CA LEU A 216 0.40 -15.62 -21.55
C LEU A 216 -0.49 -14.66 -22.33
N LEU A 217 0.00 -13.47 -22.69
CA LEU A 217 -0.71 -12.51 -23.50
C LEU A 217 -0.92 -12.98 -24.94
N GLN A 218 0.08 -13.64 -25.54
CA GLN A 218 -0.07 -14.27 -26.85
C GLN A 218 -1.13 -15.39 -26.80
N THR A 219 -1.09 -16.20 -25.75
CA THR A 219 -2.08 -17.27 -25.55
C THR A 219 -3.49 -16.70 -25.32
N GLU A 220 -3.62 -15.63 -24.53
CA GLU A 220 -4.90 -14.94 -24.31
C GLU A 220 -5.42 -14.28 -25.59
N ALA A 221 -4.57 -13.59 -26.34
CA ALA A 221 -4.94 -12.93 -27.57
C ALA A 221 -5.47 -13.94 -28.61
N LYS A 222 -4.79 -15.09 -28.75
CA LYS A 222 -5.26 -16.22 -29.55
C LYS A 222 -6.66 -16.67 -29.12
N GLN A 223 -6.86 -16.94 -27.83
CA GLN A 223 -8.14 -17.40 -27.28
C GLN A 223 -9.24 -16.34 -27.43
N ARG A 224 -8.89 -15.06 -27.31
CA ARG A 224 -9.81 -13.94 -27.45
C ARG A 224 -10.32 -13.81 -28.88
N ILE A 225 -9.44 -13.93 -29.88
CA ILE A 225 -9.82 -13.90 -31.30
C ILE A 225 -10.81 -15.05 -31.60
N LEU A 226 -10.49 -16.26 -31.16
CA LEU A 226 -11.37 -17.43 -31.34
C LEU A 226 -12.72 -17.26 -30.64
N ALA A 227 -12.72 -16.78 -29.39
CA ALA A 227 -13.93 -16.53 -28.63
C ALA A 227 -14.79 -15.41 -29.22
N MET A 228 -14.17 -14.39 -29.82
CA MET A 228 -14.86 -13.27 -30.45
C MET A 228 -15.57 -13.72 -31.73
N ASP A 229 -14.88 -14.41 -32.63
CA ASP A 229 -15.49 -14.96 -33.84
C ASP A 229 -16.69 -15.85 -33.48
N ARG A 230 -16.57 -16.66 -32.41
CA ARG A 230 -17.67 -17.49 -31.88
C ARG A 230 -18.84 -16.68 -31.32
N ARG A 231 -18.58 -15.64 -30.52
CA ARG A 231 -19.65 -14.80 -29.94
C ARG A 231 -20.47 -14.10 -31.00
N ILE A 232 -19.83 -13.67 -32.09
CA ILE A 232 -20.50 -12.97 -33.18
C ILE A 232 -21.45 -13.93 -33.92
N ILE A 233 -21.00 -15.14 -34.24
CA ILE A 233 -21.86 -16.15 -34.90
C ILE A 233 -22.91 -16.75 -33.95
N GLU A 234 -22.67 -16.79 -32.64
CA GLU A 234 -23.66 -17.17 -31.62
C GLU A 234 -24.77 -16.11 -31.51
N ALA A 235 -24.41 -14.83 -31.59
CA ALA A 235 -25.35 -13.71 -31.56
C ALA A 235 -26.16 -13.58 -32.86
N ASP A 236 -25.53 -13.80 -34.01
CA ASP A 236 -26.19 -13.75 -35.32
C ASP A 236 -25.72 -14.91 -36.23
N LYS A 237 -26.52 -15.98 -36.24
CA LYS A 237 -26.21 -17.22 -37.00
C LYS A 237 -26.18 -16.98 -38.52
N SER A 238 -26.76 -15.90 -39.06
CA SER A 238 -26.71 -15.62 -40.51
C SER A 238 -25.29 -15.29 -40.99
N LEU A 239 -24.43 -14.83 -40.08
CA LEU A 239 -23.05 -14.44 -40.39
C LEU A 239 -22.09 -15.63 -40.58
N ILE A 240 -22.52 -16.87 -40.31
CA ILE A 240 -21.67 -18.07 -40.45
C ILE A 240 -21.11 -18.21 -41.88
N THR A 241 -21.91 -17.91 -42.90
CA THR A 241 -21.46 -17.96 -44.31
C THR A 241 -20.40 -16.90 -44.59
N GLY A 242 -20.65 -15.65 -44.17
CA GLY A 242 -19.70 -14.55 -44.31
C GLY A 242 -18.38 -14.77 -43.58
N ALA A 243 -18.43 -15.35 -42.37
CA ALA A 243 -17.25 -15.69 -41.59
C ALA A 243 -16.38 -16.75 -42.29
N LYS A 244 -17.00 -17.78 -42.89
CA LYS A 244 -16.28 -18.80 -43.67
C LYS A 244 -15.63 -18.20 -44.92
N GLU A 245 -16.33 -17.32 -45.63
CA GLU A 245 -15.81 -16.68 -46.85
C GLU A 245 -14.66 -15.71 -46.56
N TYR A 246 -14.77 -14.91 -45.48
CA TYR A 246 -13.69 -14.04 -45.02
C TYR A 246 -12.40 -14.81 -44.73
N LEU A 247 -12.49 -15.91 -43.95
CA LEU A 247 -11.31 -16.71 -43.61
C LEU A 247 -10.74 -17.44 -44.83
N LYS A 248 -11.58 -17.93 -45.74
CA LYS A 248 -11.13 -18.54 -47.00
C LYS A 248 -10.37 -17.56 -47.88
N ALA A 249 -10.81 -16.30 -47.97
CA ALA A 249 -10.12 -15.28 -48.75
C ALA A 249 -8.71 -14.99 -48.19
N ARG A 250 -8.57 -14.94 -46.87
CA ARG A 250 -7.28 -14.76 -46.20
C ARG A 250 -6.35 -15.97 -46.35
N ILE A 251 -6.88 -17.19 -46.24
CA ILE A 251 -6.14 -18.43 -46.51
C ILE A 251 -5.65 -18.46 -47.97
N ALA A 252 -6.50 -18.05 -48.92
CA ALA A 252 -6.16 -17.99 -50.34
C ALA A 252 -5.00 -17.02 -50.60
N PHE A 253 -4.99 -15.86 -49.93
CA PHE A 253 -3.88 -14.91 -50.00
C PHE A 253 -2.57 -15.53 -49.50
N CYS A 254 -2.57 -16.15 -48.31
CA CYS A 254 -1.37 -16.78 -47.77
C CYS A 254 -0.84 -17.91 -48.65
N ARG A 255 -1.72 -18.70 -49.29
CA ARG A 255 -1.31 -19.74 -50.23
C ARG A 255 -0.69 -19.19 -51.51
N LEU A 256 -1.25 -18.10 -52.04
CA LEU A 256 -0.66 -17.39 -53.17
C LEU A 256 0.72 -16.84 -52.83
N ALA A 257 0.86 -16.26 -51.65
CA ALA A 257 2.14 -15.74 -51.17
C ALA A 257 3.20 -16.84 -50.99
N TYR A 258 2.78 -18.04 -50.58
CA TYR A 258 3.65 -19.21 -50.48
C TYR A 258 4.03 -19.80 -51.85
N GLU A 259 3.07 -19.89 -52.78
CA GLU A 259 3.26 -20.49 -54.11
C GLU A 259 4.21 -19.64 -54.98
N PHE A 260 3.93 -18.34 -55.09
CA PHE A 260 4.62 -17.41 -55.98
C PHE A 260 5.72 -16.58 -55.32
N GLY A 261 5.83 -16.61 -53.98
CA GLY A 261 6.89 -15.94 -53.25
C GLY A 261 8.25 -16.61 -53.41
N ASP A 262 9.30 -15.80 -53.39
CA ASP A 262 10.69 -16.26 -53.30
C ASP A 262 10.98 -16.99 -51.97
N GLU A 263 12.17 -17.59 -51.84
CA GLU A 263 12.56 -18.36 -50.65
C GLU A 263 12.44 -17.54 -49.35
N GLN A 264 12.64 -16.22 -49.42
CA GLN A 264 12.55 -15.33 -48.28
C GLN A 264 11.10 -14.99 -47.91
N THR A 265 10.22 -14.82 -48.90
CA THR A 265 8.77 -14.63 -48.70
C THR A 265 8.11 -15.88 -48.15
N ARG A 266 8.51 -17.07 -48.62
CA ARG A 266 8.01 -18.37 -48.16
C ARG A 266 8.25 -18.63 -46.67
N LYS A 267 9.20 -17.94 -46.03
CA LYS A 267 9.41 -18.05 -44.57
C LYS A 267 8.26 -17.42 -43.77
N GLY A 268 7.54 -16.46 -44.34
CA GLY A 268 6.42 -15.77 -43.69
C GLY A 268 5.07 -16.49 -43.79
N PHE A 269 4.96 -17.52 -44.63
CA PHE A 269 3.70 -18.21 -44.93
C PHE A 269 3.86 -19.73 -44.95
N ASP A 270 2.78 -20.47 -44.68
CA ASP A 270 2.77 -21.93 -44.80
C ASP A 270 1.91 -22.42 -45.98
N ALA A 271 2.14 -23.67 -46.39
CA ALA A 271 1.38 -24.31 -47.46
C ALA A 271 -0.11 -24.53 -47.11
N GLN A 272 -0.47 -24.46 -45.82
CA GLN A 272 -1.85 -24.62 -45.37
C GLN A 272 -2.65 -23.33 -45.53
N GLY A 273 -1.97 -22.18 -45.63
CA GLY A 273 -2.52 -20.84 -45.82
C GLY A 273 -2.59 -20.00 -44.53
N ASN A 274 -1.58 -20.10 -43.66
CA ASN A 274 -1.40 -19.22 -42.51
C ASN A 274 -0.19 -18.29 -42.71
N CYS A 275 -0.18 -17.16 -41.99
CA CYS A 275 0.97 -16.27 -41.87
C CYS A 275 1.60 -16.40 -40.49
N GLN A 276 2.93 -16.31 -40.40
CA GLN A 276 3.65 -16.51 -39.13
C GLN A 276 3.42 -15.40 -38.08
N GLU A 277 3.10 -14.17 -38.50
CA GLU A 277 2.87 -13.06 -37.55
C GLU A 277 1.46 -13.05 -36.93
N GLN A 278 0.60 -14.01 -37.29
CA GLN A 278 -0.78 -14.03 -36.81
C GLN A 278 -0.92 -14.62 -35.40
N GLN A 279 -1.72 -13.93 -34.58
CA GLN A 279 -2.03 -14.39 -33.21
C GLN A 279 -2.89 -15.66 -33.21
N ALA A 280 -3.73 -15.86 -34.22
CA ALA A 280 -4.54 -17.06 -34.40
C ALA A 280 -4.57 -17.49 -35.87
N SER A 281 -4.32 -18.77 -36.14
CA SER A 281 -4.34 -19.34 -37.49
C SER A 281 -5.72 -19.20 -38.14
N TYR A 282 -5.78 -18.78 -39.40
CA TYR A 282 -7.04 -18.72 -40.16
C TYR A 282 -7.66 -20.10 -40.38
N VAL A 283 -6.83 -21.13 -40.58
CA VAL A 283 -7.28 -22.53 -40.73
C VAL A 283 -7.92 -23.02 -39.43
N GLU A 284 -7.32 -22.71 -38.27
CA GLU A 284 -7.86 -23.05 -36.95
C GLU A 284 -9.16 -22.31 -36.65
N ARG A 285 -9.23 -21.02 -36.97
CA ARG A 285 -10.46 -20.21 -36.86
C ARG A 285 -11.58 -20.75 -37.74
N LEU A 286 -11.27 -21.13 -38.98
CA LEU A 286 -12.25 -21.70 -39.90
C LEU A 286 -12.76 -23.05 -39.39
N LYS A 287 -11.87 -23.87 -38.84
CA LYS A 287 -12.21 -25.15 -38.22
C LYS A 287 -13.16 -24.97 -37.02
N GLU A 288 -12.89 -24.02 -36.12
CA GLU A 288 -13.78 -23.76 -34.98
C GLU A 288 -15.19 -23.33 -35.40
N ILE A 289 -15.32 -22.54 -36.48
CA ILE A 289 -16.63 -22.13 -37.01
C ILE A 289 -17.38 -23.33 -37.60
N VAL A 290 -16.68 -24.21 -38.34
CA VAL A 290 -17.25 -25.45 -38.89
C VAL A 290 -17.63 -26.43 -37.77
N ASP A 291 -16.74 -26.63 -36.79
CA ASP A 291 -16.97 -27.49 -35.62
C ASP A 291 -18.13 -26.97 -34.77
N PHE A 292 -18.33 -25.64 -34.67
CA PHE A 292 -19.48 -25.05 -34.00
C PHE A 292 -20.78 -25.36 -34.75
N GLU A 293 -20.78 -25.21 -36.07
CA GLU A 293 -21.92 -25.56 -36.93
C GLU A 293 -22.28 -27.06 -36.82
N GLU A 294 -21.28 -27.95 -36.74
CA GLU A 294 -21.47 -29.39 -36.54
C GLU A 294 -21.88 -29.75 -35.11
N LYS A 295 -21.31 -29.10 -34.08
CA LYS A 295 -21.65 -29.34 -32.67
C LYS A 295 -23.04 -28.87 -32.32
N GLU A 296 -23.55 -27.80 -32.91
CA GLU A 296 -24.97 -27.43 -32.74
C GLU A 296 -25.87 -28.52 -33.32
N LYS A 297 -25.54 -29.05 -34.51
CA LYS A 297 -26.24 -30.20 -35.12
C LYS A 297 -26.13 -31.47 -34.26
N GLN A 298 -24.99 -31.70 -33.60
CA GLN A 298 -24.77 -32.86 -32.73
C GLN A 298 -25.28 -32.67 -31.30
N LYS A 299 -25.36 -31.45 -30.74
CA LYS A 299 -25.95 -31.17 -29.41
C LYS A 299 -27.43 -31.49 -29.41
N GLU A 300 -28.11 -31.18 -30.51
CA GLU A 300 -29.48 -31.64 -30.76
C GLU A 300 -29.59 -33.17 -30.74
N GLN A 301 -28.54 -33.90 -31.14
CA GLN A 301 -28.49 -35.37 -31.10
C GLN A 301 -27.98 -35.95 -29.77
N ALA A 302 -27.06 -35.27 -29.06
CA ALA A 302 -26.37 -35.78 -27.88
C ALA A 302 -27.10 -35.50 -26.55
N VAL A 303 -28.05 -34.56 -26.53
CA VAL A 303 -29.06 -34.47 -25.44
C VAL A 303 -29.85 -35.78 -25.31
N LYS A 304 -29.89 -36.63 -26.36
CA LYS A 304 -30.47 -37.99 -26.30
C LYS A 304 -29.53 -39.06 -25.71
N LEU A 305 -28.23 -38.84 -25.62
CA LEU A 305 -27.25 -39.92 -25.41
C LEU A 305 -26.46 -39.83 -24.10
N ARG A 306 -26.72 -38.83 -23.26
CA ARG A 306 -26.13 -38.73 -21.92
C ARG A 306 -26.84 -39.66 -20.93
N THR A 307 -26.53 -40.95 -21.03
CA THR A 307 -26.78 -41.93 -19.98
C THR A 307 -25.57 -42.88 -19.92
N LEU A 308 -24.81 -42.82 -18.81
CA LEU A 308 -23.93 -43.86 -18.23
C LEU A 308 -22.43 -43.88 -18.61
N GLN A 309 -21.58 -43.98 -17.58
CA GLN A 309 -20.09 -44.00 -17.59
C GLN A 309 -19.55 -44.67 -16.28
N GLN A 310 -18.31 -45.22 -16.20
CA GLN A 310 -17.51 -45.41 -14.93
C GLN A 310 -15.98 -45.74 -15.09
N VAL A 311 -15.15 -45.52 -14.03
CA VAL A 311 -13.64 -45.26 -14.06
C VAL A 311 -12.76 -45.85 -12.87
N SER A 312 -11.41 -45.62 -12.84
CA SER A 312 -10.18 -46.31 -12.26
C SER A 312 -9.68 -45.98 -10.79
N PHE A 313 -8.54 -46.55 -10.28
CA PHE A 313 -8.00 -46.46 -8.88
C PHE A 313 -7.35 -45.13 -8.47
N LYS A 314 -6.57 -44.47 -9.33
CA LYS A 314 -6.16 -43.06 -9.08
C LYS A 314 -7.41 -42.21 -8.87
N GLU A 315 -8.44 -42.50 -9.65
CA GLU A 315 -9.74 -41.90 -9.45
C GLU A 315 -10.35 -42.38 -8.13
N GLN A 316 -10.20 -43.62 -7.65
CA GLN A 316 -10.65 -43.98 -6.30
C GLN A 316 -9.98 -43.16 -5.18
N ALA A 317 -8.68 -42.87 -5.25
CA ALA A 317 -7.99 -42.03 -4.25
C ALA A 317 -8.37 -40.54 -4.37
N ASP A 318 -8.48 -40.04 -5.60
CA ASP A 318 -8.98 -38.70 -5.87
C ASP A 318 -10.47 -38.56 -5.51
N ILE A 319 -11.27 -39.60 -5.72
CA ILE A 319 -12.68 -39.71 -5.30
C ILE A 319 -12.73 -39.72 -3.77
N TRP A 320 -11.85 -40.47 -3.10
CA TRP A 320 -11.82 -40.54 -1.64
C TRP A 320 -11.41 -39.21 -1.01
N ILE A 321 -10.34 -38.55 -1.46
CA ILE A 321 -9.92 -37.26 -0.89
C ILE A 321 -10.97 -36.16 -1.16
N ARG A 322 -11.68 -36.26 -2.29
CA ARG A 322 -12.81 -35.40 -2.66
C ARG A 322 -14.13 -35.80 -1.98
N SER A 323 -14.20 -36.98 -1.37
CA SER A 323 -15.37 -37.45 -0.64
C SER A 323 -15.61 -36.64 0.63
N GLN A 324 -16.81 -36.79 1.22
CA GLN A 324 -17.15 -36.16 2.50
C GLN A 324 -16.18 -36.58 3.62
N TRP A 325 -15.73 -37.83 3.63
CA TRP A 325 -14.76 -38.33 4.60
C TRP A 325 -13.36 -37.76 4.37
N GLY A 326 -12.91 -37.68 3.12
CA GLY A 326 -11.64 -37.04 2.77
C GLY A 326 -11.63 -35.54 3.10
N ARG A 327 -12.77 -34.85 2.96
CA ARG A 327 -12.92 -33.46 3.41
C ARG A 327 -12.81 -33.35 4.94
N ARG A 328 -13.48 -34.22 5.70
CA ARG A 328 -13.39 -34.24 7.18
C ARG A 328 -11.98 -34.52 7.66
N PHE A 329 -11.27 -35.48 7.04
CA PHE A 329 -9.87 -35.77 7.37
C PHE A 329 -8.97 -34.56 7.16
N ARG A 330 -9.05 -33.90 6.00
CA ARG A 330 -8.25 -32.70 5.72
C ARG A 330 -8.51 -31.59 6.74
N ILE A 331 -9.77 -31.30 7.04
CA ILE A 331 -10.14 -30.30 8.05
C ILE A 331 -9.60 -30.70 9.43
N GLY A 332 -9.72 -31.98 9.80
CA GLY A 332 -9.23 -32.49 11.07
C GLY A 332 -7.70 -32.39 11.23
N LEU A 333 -6.95 -32.75 10.17
CA LEU A 333 -5.49 -32.63 10.17
C LEU A 333 -5.06 -31.16 10.34
N LEU A 334 -5.63 -30.27 9.52
CA LEU A 334 -5.33 -28.84 9.58
C LEU A 334 -5.68 -28.24 10.95
N ALA A 335 -6.85 -28.58 11.49
CA ALA A 335 -7.26 -28.15 12.83
C ALA A 335 -6.33 -28.70 13.92
N GLY A 336 -5.90 -29.96 13.82
CA GLY A 336 -4.94 -30.56 14.73
C GLY A 336 -3.60 -29.81 14.76
N THR A 337 -3.07 -29.45 13.59
CA THR A 337 -1.82 -28.68 13.46
C THR A 337 -1.91 -27.31 14.11
N VAL A 338 -3.07 -26.66 14.03
CA VAL A 338 -3.32 -25.36 14.67
C VAL A 338 -3.37 -25.48 16.19
N VAL A 339 -3.90 -26.57 16.73
CA VAL A 339 -4.29 -26.66 18.15
C VAL A 339 -3.26 -27.39 19.03
N ILE A 340 -2.56 -28.40 18.53
CA ILE A 340 -1.70 -29.27 19.36
C ILE A 340 -0.53 -28.51 19.99
N TYR A 341 0.22 -27.73 19.20
CA TYR A 341 1.39 -26.99 19.70
C TYR A 341 1.02 -25.90 20.71
N PRO A 342 -0.02 -25.06 20.48
CA PRO A 342 -0.48 -24.08 21.47
C PRO A 342 -0.85 -24.71 22.81
N ILE A 343 -1.58 -25.84 22.79
CA ILE A 343 -1.91 -26.56 24.02
C ILE A 343 -0.63 -27.00 24.74
N TYR A 344 0.29 -27.66 24.02
CA TYR A 344 1.56 -28.09 24.59
C TYR A 344 2.35 -26.93 25.21
N HIS A 345 2.45 -25.80 24.50
CA HIS A 345 3.19 -24.64 24.98
C HIS A 345 2.52 -23.97 26.20
N LEU A 346 1.20 -23.76 26.17
CA LEU A 346 0.47 -23.13 27.28
C LEU A 346 0.51 -24.01 28.54
N VAL A 347 0.47 -25.33 28.38
CA VAL A 347 0.59 -26.27 29.51
C VAL A 347 2.01 -26.24 30.10
N THR A 348 3.04 -26.25 29.25
CA THR A 348 4.45 -26.27 29.70
C THR A 348 4.95 -24.91 30.21
N ASN A 349 4.44 -23.80 29.69
CA ASN A 349 4.75 -22.44 30.14
C ASN A 349 3.77 -21.91 31.21
N GLY A 350 2.90 -22.77 31.73
CA GLY A 350 1.90 -22.43 32.75
C GLY A 350 1.83 -23.48 33.86
N PRO A 351 0.82 -24.37 33.89
CA PRO A 351 0.64 -25.35 34.96
C PRO A 351 1.88 -26.20 35.28
N LEU A 352 2.66 -26.57 34.25
CA LEU A 352 3.84 -27.42 34.43
C LEU A 352 5.15 -26.61 34.52
N LEU A 353 5.09 -25.28 34.51
CA LEU A 353 6.27 -24.42 34.43
C LEU A 353 7.25 -24.69 35.57
N LYS A 354 6.75 -24.82 36.81
CA LYS A 354 7.57 -25.15 37.99
C LYS A 354 8.32 -26.48 37.86
N TYR A 355 7.84 -27.45 37.10
CA TYR A 355 8.60 -28.71 36.92
C TYR A 355 9.57 -28.60 35.76
N MET A 356 9.14 -27.98 34.66
CA MET A 356 9.93 -27.86 33.44
C MET A 356 11.11 -26.89 33.59
N PHE A 357 10.93 -25.78 34.30
CA PHE A 357 11.95 -24.74 34.47
C PHE A 357 13.17 -25.27 35.24
N TYR A 358 12.94 -25.89 36.41
CA TYR A 358 14.02 -26.41 37.26
C TYR A 358 14.63 -27.71 36.74
N ARG A 359 13.92 -28.44 35.85
CA ARG A 359 14.52 -29.59 35.15
C ARG A 359 15.47 -29.17 34.04
N LYS A 360 15.22 -28.01 33.41
CA LYS A 360 15.98 -27.54 32.25
C LYS A 360 17.18 -26.68 32.64
N HIS A 361 17.11 -25.96 33.75
CA HIS A 361 18.13 -25.00 34.17
C HIS A 361 18.68 -25.35 35.55
N GLU A 362 20.01 -25.31 35.70
CA GLU A 362 20.70 -25.53 36.98
C GLU A 362 20.63 -24.27 37.85
N ILE A 363 19.65 -24.24 38.77
CA ILE A 363 19.31 -23.05 39.57
C ILE A 363 19.37 -23.38 41.06
N ASP A 364 19.99 -22.50 41.85
CA ASP A 364 19.86 -22.43 43.30
C ASP A 364 18.64 -21.58 43.67
N THR A 365 17.71 -22.16 44.44
CA THR A 365 16.55 -21.45 44.98
C THR A 365 16.84 -20.71 46.29
N ASP A 366 17.98 -21.03 46.93
CA ASP A 366 18.39 -20.37 48.17
C ASP A 366 19.19 -19.10 47.84
N LEU A 367 18.54 -17.96 47.99
CA LEU A 367 19.06 -16.65 47.62
C LEU A 367 19.89 -16.05 48.77
N PRO A 368 21.06 -15.43 48.49
CA PRO A 368 21.79 -14.66 49.47
C PRO A 368 20.95 -13.55 50.11
N SER A 369 21.24 -13.20 51.37
CA SER A 369 20.41 -12.27 52.16
C SER A 369 20.29 -10.88 51.52
N HIS A 370 21.36 -10.34 50.93
CA HIS A 370 21.31 -9.02 50.26
C HIS A 370 20.38 -9.04 49.05
N LEU A 371 20.43 -10.11 48.26
CA LEU A 371 19.64 -10.26 47.05
C LEU A 371 18.17 -10.48 47.37
N LYS A 372 17.87 -11.23 48.43
CA LYS A 372 16.50 -11.41 48.93
C LYS A 372 15.87 -10.08 49.33
N THR A 373 16.59 -9.23 50.07
CA THR A 373 16.12 -7.88 50.44
C THR A 373 15.85 -7.02 49.20
N ILE A 374 16.77 -6.99 48.23
CA ILE A 374 16.59 -6.20 47.00
C ILE A 374 15.37 -6.69 46.21
N ILE A 375 15.22 -8.01 46.04
CA ILE A 375 14.09 -8.59 45.31
C ILE A 375 12.77 -8.25 45.99
N GLU A 376 12.68 -8.37 47.32
CA GLU A 376 11.46 -8.04 48.06
C GLU A 376 11.10 -6.55 47.93
N GLU A 377 12.08 -5.65 48.05
CA GLU A 377 11.86 -4.20 47.87
C GLU A 377 11.42 -3.85 46.45
N GLU A 378 12.11 -4.37 45.42
CA GLU A 378 11.79 -4.07 44.02
C GLU A 378 10.46 -4.68 43.60
N TYR A 379 10.12 -5.87 44.11
CA TYR A 379 8.83 -6.49 43.89
C TYR A 379 7.68 -5.67 44.49
N LEU A 380 7.85 -5.15 45.71
CA LEU A 380 6.85 -4.28 46.34
C LEU A 380 6.70 -2.96 45.57
N LYS A 381 7.80 -2.34 45.14
CA LYS A 381 7.77 -1.15 44.27
C LYS A 381 7.06 -1.42 42.94
N PHE A 382 7.31 -2.57 42.34
CA PHE A 382 6.62 -2.99 41.12
C PHE A 382 5.11 -3.10 41.35
N CYS A 383 4.69 -3.80 42.41
CA CYS A 383 3.28 -3.94 42.79
C CYS A 383 2.61 -2.59 43.05
N GLU A 384 3.30 -1.67 43.75
CA GLU A 384 2.80 -0.32 44.02
C GLU A 384 2.63 0.51 42.74
N ARG A 385 3.65 0.51 41.86
CA ARG A 385 3.61 1.26 40.58
C ARG A 385 2.53 0.76 39.64
N GLU A 386 2.35 -0.55 39.55
CA GLU A 386 1.35 -1.18 38.69
C GLU A 386 -0.03 -1.28 39.37
N ALA A 387 -0.17 -0.79 40.60
CA ALA A 387 -1.36 -0.89 41.43
C ALA A 387 -1.90 -2.33 41.56
N ARG A 388 -1.00 -3.33 41.67
CA ARG A 388 -1.35 -4.76 41.76
C ARG A 388 -1.11 -5.31 43.16
N PRO A 389 -2.03 -6.11 43.72
CA PRO A 389 -1.75 -6.82 44.95
C PRO A 389 -0.77 -7.98 44.68
N PRO A 390 0.13 -8.33 45.61
CA PRO A 390 1.16 -9.37 45.41
C PRO A 390 0.64 -10.72 44.91
N LYS A 391 -0.55 -11.13 45.36
CA LYS A 391 -1.21 -12.37 44.93
C LYS A 391 -1.48 -12.44 43.41
N ASP A 392 -1.57 -11.29 42.73
CA ASP A 392 -1.96 -11.20 41.32
C ASP A 392 -0.74 -11.07 40.40
N ALA A 393 0.48 -10.97 40.94
CA ALA A 393 1.74 -10.98 40.22
C ALA A 393 2.73 -12.00 40.83
N PRO A 394 2.45 -13.32 40.74
CA PRO A 394 3.34 -14.32 41.31
C PRO A 394 4.68 -14.36 40.55
N VAL A 395 5.78 -14.16 41.29
CA VAL A 395 7.14 -14.23 40.76
C VAL A 395 8.02 -15.11 41.63
N TYR A 396 8.87 -15.91 41.00
CA TYR A 396 9.81 -16.80 41.68
C TYR A 396 11.21 -16.54 41.17
N PHE A 397 12.07 -16.08 42.06
CA PHE A 397 13.49 -15.86 41.75
C PHE A 397 14.34 -17.04 42.17
N GLY A 398 15.37 -17.31 41.38
CA GLY A 398 16.49 -18.18 41.72
C GLY A 398 17.77 -17.61 41.11
N VAL A 399 18.90 -18.25 41.39
CA VAL A 399 20.19 -17.85 40.81
C VAL A 399 20.82 -19.03 40.09
N GLN A 400 21.34 -18.78 38.90
CA GLN A 400 22.01 -19.79 38.09
C GLN A 400 23.30 -20.30 38.78
N LYS A 401 23.69 -21.56 38.55
CA LYS A 401 24.90 -22.15 39.17
C LYS A 401 26.21 -21.86 38.43
N GLY A 402 26.14 -21.55 37.14
CA GLY A 402 27.29 -21.34 36.27
C GLY A 402 27.09 -20.18 35.29
N LEU A 403 28.01 -20.04 34.34
CA LEU A 403 28.03 -18.96 33.34
C LEU A 403 27.52 -19.41 31.96
N GLU A 404 26.77 -20.52 31.87
CA GLU A 404 26.25 -21.03 30.59
C GLU A 404 25.32 -20.01 29.92
N ASP A 405 24.47 -19.34 30.71
CA ASP A 405 23.70 -18.18 30.30
C ASP A 405 24.27 -16.93 31.00
N VAL A 406 24.71 -15.95 30.20
CA VAL A 406 25.39 -14.74 30.69
C VAL A 406 24.45 -13.68 31.28
N ASP A 407 23.16 -13.75 30.97
CA ASP A 407 22.09 -12.86 31.43
C ASP A 407 20.99 -13.68 32.12
N SER A 408 19.98 -13.02 32.67
CA SER A 408 18.85 -13.67 33.33
C SER A 408 18.04 -14.56 32.38
N ILE A 409 17.55 -15.69 32.89
CA ILE A 409 16.64 -16.59 32.18
C ILE A 409 15.25 -16.45 32.79
N ALA A 410 14.25 -16.10 31.99
CA ALA A 410 12.87 -15.99 32.46
C ALA A 410 11.90 -16.85 31.65
N ARG A 411 10.92 -17.45 32.33
CA ARG A 411 9.79 -18.17 31.74
C ARG A 411 8.50 -17.88 32.50
N GLY A 412 7.36 -18.05 31.85
CA GLY A 412 6.06 -17.69 32.40
C GLY A 412 5.75 -16.20 32.27
N SER A 413 4.79 -15.73 33.06
CA SER A 413 4.31 -14.35 33.01
C SER A 413 3.71 -13.96 34.36
N LEU A 414 3.93 -12.71 34.77
CA LEU A 414 3.31 -12.16 35.98
C LEU A 414 1.79 -11.97 35.80
N GLY A 415 1.33 -11.73 34.58
CA GLY A 415 -0.10 -11.59 34.24
C GLY A 415 -0.92 -12.88 34.25
N VAL A 416 -0.36 -14.00 34.72
CA VAL A 416 -1.10 -15.27 34.89
C VAL A 416 -0.81 -15.90 36.25
N ARG A 417 -1.79 -16.65 36.78
CA ARG A 417 -1.71 -17.30 38.11
C ARG A 417 -0.51 -18.24 38.33
N PHE A 418 0.13 -18.71 37.25
CA PHE A 418 1.30 -19.59 37.35
C PHE A 418 2.60 -18.82 37.58
N GLY A 419 2.58 -17.52 37.31
CA GLY A 419 3.68 -16.62 37.58
C GLY A 419 4.84 -16.69 36.60
N ALA A 420 5.81 -15.82 36.84
CA ALA A 420 7.09 -15.81 36.16
C ALA A 420 8.17 -16.47 37.04
N HIS A 421 8.95 -17.37 36.45
CA HIS A 421 10.16 -17.92 37.06
C HIS A 421 11.38 -17.25 36.41
N ILE A 422 12.19 -16.58 37.23
CA ILE A 422 13.34 -15.79 36.79
C ILE A 422 14.59 -16.32 37.49
N ALA A 423 15.57 -16.75 36.70
CA ALA A 423 16.87 -17.18 37.18
C ALA A 423 17.90 -16.09 36.88
N LEU A 424 18.29 -15.36 37.92
CA LEU A 424 19.30 -14.32 37.85
C LEU A 424 20.69 -14.92 37.57
N PRO A 425 21.59 -14.18 36.92
CA PRO A 425 22.94 -14.67 36.65
C PRO A 425 23.71 -15.01 37.93
N PHE A 426 24.58 -16.01 37.89
CA PHE A 426 25.26 -16.53 39.08
C PHE A 426 26.06 -15.48 39.87
N TYR A 427 26.61 -14.48 39.17
CA TYR A 427 27.46 -13.44 39.76
C TYR A 427 26.67 -12.41 40.58
N THR A 428 25.34 -12.39 40.51
CA THR A 428 24.49 -11.54 41.37
C THR A 428 24.58 -11.87 42.87
N ARG A 429 25.23 -12.99 43.21
CA ARG A 429 25.39 -13.47 44.59
C ARG A 429 26.47 -12.74 45.38
N PHE A 430 27.43 -12.11 44.71
CA PHE A 430 28.63 -11.62 45.37
C PHE A 430 28.48 -10.17 45.80
N THR A 431 28.94 -9.89 47.01
CA THR A 431 29.03 -8.52 47.54
C THR A 431 30.47 -8.01 47.57
N SER A 432 31.45 -8.91 47.60
CA SER A 432 32.88 -8.60 47.61
C SER A 432 33.66 -9.48 46.64
N GLN A 433 34.82 -8.99 46.20
CA GLN A 433 35.71 -9.73 45.30
C GLN A 433 36.25 -11.01 45.97
N GLU A 434 36.49 -10.98 47.27
CA GLU A 434 36.98 -12.13 48.04
C GLU A 434 35.93 -13.25 48.11
N GLU A 435 34.65 -12.89 48.27
CA GLU A 435 33.54 -13.84 48.21
C GLU A 435 33.43 -14.48 46.82
N ALA A 436 33.53 -13.67 45.75
CA ALA A 436 33.53 -14.15 44.38
C ALA A 436 34.72 -15.08 44.11
N LEU A 437 35.93 -14.72 44.57
CA LEU A 437 37.14 -15.52 44.41
C LEU A 437 37.02 -16.89 45.12
N ASN A 438 36.61 -16.89 46.39
CA ASN A 438 36.42 -18.11 47.19
C ASN A 438 35.39 -19.04 46.56
N TYR A 439 34.27 -18.49 46.07
CA TYR A 439 33.26 -19.27 45.38
C TYR A 439 33.80 -19.87 44.07
N CYS A 440 34.47 -19.05 43.25
CA CYS A 440 35.01 -19.48 41.96
C CYS A 440 36.09 -20.56 42.11
N GLN A 441 37.00 -20.43 43.09
CA GLN A 441 38.03 -21.45 43.36
C GLN A 441 37.42 -22.78 43.84
N LYS A 442 36.32 -22.74 44.60
CA LYS A 442 35.67 -23.93 45.15
C LYS A 442 34.71 -24.62 44.16
N HIS A 443 34.02 -23.85 43.32
CA HIS A 443 32.90 -24.34 42.52
C HIS A 443 33.06 -24.15 41.00
N LEU A 444 33.97 -23.28 40.53
CA LEU A 444 34.16 -22.92 39.12
C LEU A 444 35.64 -23.00 38.70
N THR A 445 36.28 -24.15 38.93
CA THR A 445 37.64 -24.41 38.42
C THR A 445 37.71 -24.50 36.90
N GLU A 446 36.60 -24.92 36.26
CA GLU A 446 36.40 -24.91 34.81
C GLU A 446 35.09 -24.19 34.47
N LEU A 447 35.13 -23.18 33.60
CA LEU A 447 33.92 -22.56 33.05
C LEU A 447 33.38 -23.40 31.88
N ARG A 448 32.07 -23.67 31.91
CA ARG A 448 31.35 -24.26 30.77
C ARG A 448 30.74 -23.17 29.92
N LEU A 449 31.24 -23.00 28.70
CA LEU A 449 30.72 -22.05 27.70
C LEU A 449 30.68 -22.73 26.35
N PHE A 450 29.55 -22.62 25.63
CA PHE A 450 29.35 -23.21 24.30
C PHE A 450 29.68 -24.72 24.24
N GLY A 451 29.39 -25.45 25.32
CA GLY A 451 29.70 -26.89 25.44
C GLY A 451 31.19 -27.22 25.64
N LYS A 452 32.06 -26.22 25.81
CA LYS A 452 33.50 -26.38 26.08
C LYS A 452 33.81 -26.10 27.55
N ARG A 453 34.81 -26.80 28.09
CA ARG A 453 35.36 -26.57 29.43
C ARG A 453 36.62 -25.75 29.33
N ILE A 454 36.66 -24.63 30.03
CA ILE A 454 37.73 -23.64 29.97
C ILE A 454 38.34 -23.54 31.36
N PRO A 455 39.59 -23.99 31.56
CA PRO A 455 40.26 -23.82 32.85
C PRO A 455 40.61 -22.34 33.04
N ILE A 456 40.29 -21.80 34.22
CA ILE A 456 40.63 -20.41 34.57
C ILE A 456 41.49 -20.41 35.82
N ASN A 457 42.63 -19.73 35.75
CA ASN A 457 43.43 -19.43 36.92
C ASN A 457 43.04 -18.05 37.47
N TRP A 458 42.28 -18.07 38.57
CA TRP A 458 41.72 -16.88 39.22
C TRP A 458 42.79 -15.97 39.85
N ASP A 459 44.00 -16.47 40.10
CA ASP A 459 45.09 -15.70 40.71
C ASP A 459 45.85 -14.84 39.69
N THR A 460 45.57 -14.99 38.39
CA THR A 460 46.18 -14.19 37.33
C THR A 460 45.57 -12.79 37.22
N PRO A 461 46.28 -11.78 36.69
CA PRO A 461 45.71 -10.44 36.49
C PRO A 461 44.41 -10.44 35.67
N THR A 462 44.33 -11.27 34.63
CA THR A 462 43.12 -11.43 33.80
C THR A 462 41.99 -12.15 34.55
N GLY A 463 42.34 -13.10 35.44
CA GLY A 463 41.38 -13.74 36.35
C GLY A 463 40.80 -12.76 37.36
N GLN A 464 41.63 -11.86 37.91
CA GLN A 464 41.20 -10.79 38.79
C GLN A 464 40.32 -9.76 38.05
N GLU A 465 40.70 -9.36 36.83
CA GLU A 465 39.87 -8.47 35.99
C GLU A 465 38.51 -9.10 35.65
N LEU A 466 38.46 -10.43 35.48
CA LEU A 466 37.20 -11.16 35.28
C LEU A 466 36.33 -11.14 36.54
N LEU A 467 36.93 -11.32 37.74
CA LEU A 467 36.23 -11.27 39.03
C LEU A 467 35.64 -9.88 39.31
N GLU A 468 36.33 -8.81 38.93
CA GLU A 468 35.79 -7.44 39.03
C GLU A 468 34.44 -7.30 38.28
N THR A 469 34.29 -7.96 37.13
CA THR A 469 33.03 -7.92 36.37
C THR A 469 31.86 -8.65 37.03
N PHE A 470 32.13 -9.46 38.05
CA PHE A 470 31.08 -10.17 38.81
C PHE A 470 30.46 -9.31 39.90
N LEU A 471 31.12 -8.20 40.27
CA LEU A 471 30.58 -7.27 41.26
C LEU A 471 29.60 -6.34 40.58
N LEU A 472 28.38 -6.29 41.13
CA LEU A 472 27.33 -5.40 40.68
C LEU A 472 26.93 -4.47 41.83
N PRO A 473 26.83 -3.15 41.59
CA PRO A 473 26.29 -2.25 42.60
C PRO A 473 24.80 -2.53 42.83
N SER A 474 24.29 -2.03 43.96
CA SER A 474 22.87 -2.18 44.31
C SER A 474 21.94 -1.57 43.25
N SER A 475 22.34 -0.47 42.59
CA SER A 475 21.59 0.14 41.49
C SER A 475 21.44 -0.79 40.28
N ALA A 476 22.50 -1.50 39.89
CA ALA A 476 22.49 -2.47 38.80
C ALA A 476 21.61 -3.69 39.12
N LEU A 477 21.67 -4.20 40.37
CA LEU A 477 20.82 -5.29 40.82
C LEU A 477 19.33 -4.90 40.83
N ARG A 478 19.01 -3.68 41.31
CA ARG A 478 17.64 -3.14 41.29
C ARG A 478 17.12 -2.99 39.86
N PHE A 479 17.94 -2.42 38.97
CA PHE A 479 17.61 -2.35 37.54
C PHE A 479 17.33 -3.74 36.95
N LEU A 480 18.20 -4.72 37.21
CA LEU A 480 18.09 -6.07 36.68
C LEU A 480 16.79 -6.76 37.10
N VAL A 481 16.47 -6.73 38.39
CA VAL A 481 15.25 -7.33 38.94
C VAL A 481 14.01 -6.67 38.34
N MET A 482 14.00 -5.34 38.26
CA MET A 482 12.87 -4.59 37.75
C MET A 482 12.67 -4.79 36.24
N ARG A 483 13.75 -4.78 35.46
CA ARG A 483 13.77 -5.10 34.03
C ARG A 483 13.18 -6.47 33.74
N ASP A 484 13.58 -7.49 34.50
CA ASP A 484 13.12 -8.87 34.28
C ASP A 484 11.64 -9.05 34.62
N MET A 485 11.13 -8.31 35.62
CA MET A 485 9.70 -8.27 35.90
C MET A 485 8.93 -7.62 34.75
N TYR A 486 9.29 -6.42 34.30
CA TYR A 486 8.61 -5.75 33.18
C TYR A 486 8.71 -6.52 31.86
N ALA A 487 9.84 -7.15 31.57
CA ALA A 487 10.00 -7.98 30.37
C ALA A 487 9.07 -9.21 30.34
N ASN A 488 8.58 -9.66 31.50
CA ASN A 488 7.71 -10.83 31.64
C ASN A 488 6.34 -10.48 32.25
N ASP A 489 5.98 -9.20 32.32
CA ASP A 489 4.75 -8.79 32.98
C ASP A 489 3.49 -9.20 32.19
N GLY A 490 3.43 -8.80 30.91
CA GLY A 490 2.24 -8.99 30.09
C GLY A 490 1.94 -10.43 29.70
N TYR A 491 0.66 -10.71 29.44
CA TYR A 491 0.14 -12.01 28.96
C TYR A 491 0.87 -12.56 27.71
N ASN A 492 1.50 -11.66 26.94
CA ASN A 492 2.34 -12.01 25.80
C ASN A 492 3.50 -12.95 26.20
N ALA A 493 4.10 -12.79 27.39
CA ALA A 493 5.17 -13.69 27.86
C ALA A 493 4.69 -15.13 28.07
N PHE A 494 3.41 -15.29 28.41
CA PHE A 494 2.78 -16.61 28.55
C PHE A 494 2.41 -17.22 27.19
N ALA A 495 1.69 -16.45 26.36
CA ALA A 495 0.94 -17.00 25.24
C ALA A 495 1.48 -16.67 23.84
N ASN A 496 2.44 -15.75 23.67
CA ASN A 496 2.83 -15.26 22.33
C ASN A 496 3.30 -16.39 21.39
N ARG A 497 4.11 -17.35 21.87
CA ARG A 497 4.51 -18.52 21.08
C ARG A 497 3.30 -19.36 20.63
N ALA A 498 2.34 -19.59 21.51
CA ALA A 498 1.13 -20.34 21.21
C ALA A 498 0.24 -19.59 20.19
N ILE A 499 0.04 -18.29 20.38
CA ILE A 499 -0.74 -17.43 19.48
C ILE A 499 -0.08 -17.33 18.10
N SER A 500 1.24 -17.11 18.06
CA SER A 500 2.02 -17.04 16.83
C SER A 500 1.91 -18.33 16.02
N TRP A 501 2.12 -19.49 16.66
CA TRP A 501 1.97 -20.78 15.99
C TRP A 501 0.55 -20.95 15.43
N ALA A 502 -0.47 -20.73 16.25
CA ALA A 502 -1.87 -20.86 15.85
C ALA A 502 -2.20 -19.93 14.66
N THR A 503 -1.69 -18.70 14.67
CA THR A 503 -1.93 -17.70 13.63
C THR A 503 -1.30 -18.14 12.31
N TRP A 504 0.00 -18.45 12.31
CA TRP A 504 0.70 -18.86 11.09
C TRP A 504 0.16 -20.17 10.53
N THR A 505 -0.09 -21.17 11.37
CA THR A 505 -0.67 -22.45 10.93
C THR A 505 -2.13 -22.32 10.50
N SER A 506 -2.90 -21.37 11.02
CA SER A 506 -4.28 -21.10 10.55
C SER A 506 -4.27 -20.49 9.16
N PHE A 507 -3.43 -19.48 8.90
CA PHE A 507 -3.27 -18.91 7.57
C PHE A 507 -2.83 -19.97 6.57
N THR A 508 -1.78 -20.72 6.89
CA THR A 508 -1.25 -21.74 5.98
C THR A 508 -2.21 -22.91 5.80
N SER A 509 -3.05 -23.22 6.80
CA SER A 509 -4.16 -24.19 6.66
C SER A 509 -5.26 -23.70 5.72
N ILE A 510 -5.67 -22.43 5.82
CA ILE A 510 -6.64 -21.81 4.90
C ILE A 510 -6.09 -21.82 3.47
N PHE A 511 -4.82 -21.44 3.29
CA PHE A 511 -4.17 -21.46 1.98
C PHE A 511 -3.99 -22.89 1.46
N THR A 512 -3.66 -23.86 2.32
CA THR A 512 -3.59 -25.28 1.94
C THR A 512 -4.95 -25.75 1.41
N TYR A 513 -6.03 -25.42 2.13
CA TYR A 513 -7.39 -25.79 1.74
C TYR A 513 -7.82 -25.10 0.43
N TRP A 514 -7.57 -23.79 0.30
CA TRP A 514 -7.93 -23.00 -0.88
C TRP A 514 -7.10 -23.38 -2.11
N PHE A 515 -5.79 -23.50 -1.98
CA PHE A 515 -4.86 -23.78 -3.07
C PHE A 515 -5.04 -25.21 -3.60
N HIS A 516 -5.27 -26.18 -2.72
CA HIS A 516 -5.61 -27.55 -3.09
C HIS A 516 -6.88 -27.64 -3.94
N GLN A 517 -7.90 -26.83 -3.62
CA GLN A 517 -9.24 -26.95 -4.20
C GLN A 517 -9.49 -26.05 -5.43
N ARG A 518 -8.83 -24.89 -5.53
CA ARG A 518 -9.18 -23.85 -6.52
C ARG A 518 -8.19 -23.70 -7.67
N THR A 519 -6.99 -24.25 -7.53
CA THR A 519 -5.97 -24.15 -8.58
C THR A 519 -6.14 -25.25 -9.63
N ARG A 520 -6.09 -24.85 -10.91
CA ARG A 520 -6.20 -25.75 -12.07
C ARG A 520 -5.08 -26.80 -12.10
N THR A 521 -3.96 -26.54 -11.40
CA THR A 521 -2.75 -27.37 -11.33
C THR A 521 -2.85 -28.52 -10.31
N CYS A 522 -3.42 -28.28 -9.12
CA CYS A 522 -3.54 -29.31 -8.07
C CYS A 522 -4.75 -30.23 -8.28
N ASN A 523 -5.81 -29.69 -8.89
CA ASN A 523 -7.03 -30.39 -9.28
C ASN A 523 -7.64 -31.19 -8.11
N GLY A 524 -7.45 -30.79 -6.86
CA GLY A 524 -7.97 -31.50 -5.69
C GLY A 524 -7.50 -32.95 -5.51
N THR A 525 -6.34 -33.32 -6.07
CA THR A 525 -5.81 -34.69 -6.00
C THR A 525 -5.18 -35.01 -4.65
N ALA A 526 -5.10 -36.29 -4.27
CA ALA A 526 -4.54 -36.67 -2.96
C ALA A 526 -3.06 -36.26 -2.81
N LEU A 527 -2.26 -36.47 -3.85
CA LEU A 527 -0.83 -36.11 -3.86
C LEU A 527 -0.61 -34.60 -3.72
N SER A 528 -1.44 -33.79 -4.41
CA SER A 528 -1.32 -32.34 -4.31
C SER A 528 -1.60 -31.81 -2.90
N PHE A 529 -2.48 -32.47 -2.13
CA PHE A 529 -2.75 -32.06 -0.74
C PHE A 529 -1.51 -32.22 0.14
N VAL A 530 -0.81 -33.35 0.04
CA VAL A 530 0.36 -33.66 0.87
C VAL A 530 1.51 -32.67 0.59
N ILE A 531 1.79 -32.40 -0.69
CA ILE A 531 2.85 -31.48 -1.09
C ILE A 531 2.54 -30.06 -0.63
N VAL A 532 1.33 -29.59 -0.90
CA VAL A 532 0.89 -28.23 -0.55
C VAL A 532 0.91 -28.05 0.97
N TYR A 533 0.36 -29.01 1.72
CA TYR A 533 0.38 -28.98 3.18
C TYR A 533 1.81 -28.95 3.76
N GLY A 534 2.72 -29.78 3.23
CA GLY A 534 4.10 -29.83 3.70
C GLY A 534 4.85 -28.51 3.50
N ILE A 535 4.73 -27.88 2.32
CA ILE A 535 5.35 -26.58 2.03
C ILE A 535 4.81 -25.50 2.98
N PHE A 536 3.50 -25.46 3.13
CA PHE A 536 2.82 -24.45 3.95
C PHE A 536 3.09 -24.62 5.45
N LEU A 537 3.28 -25.86 5.92
CA LEU A 537 3.69 -26.10 7.29
C LEU A 537 5.11 -25.59 7.56
N LEU A 538 6.06 -25.82 6.65
CA LEU A 538 7.43 -25.31 6.77
C LEU A 538 7.49 -23.78 6.80
N LEU A 539 6.66 -23.10 5.98
CA LEU A 539 6.55 -21.65 6.01
C LEU A 539 5.98 -21.16 7.35
N ALA A 540 4.99 -21.87 7.90
CA ALA A 540 4.41 -21.52 9.20
C ALA A 540 5.42 -21.69 10.34
N THR A 541 6.22 -22.76 10.34
CA THR A 541 7.25 -22.97 11.38
C THR A 541 8.32 -21.89 11.32
N PHE A 542 8.81 -21.54 10.12
CA PHE A 542 9.78 -20.47 9.96
C PHE A 542 9.26 -19.11 10.42
N ALA A 543 8.04 -18.74 10.00
CA ALA A 543 7.43 -17.47 10.38
C ALA A 543 7.15 -17.39 11.89
N HIS A 544 6.75 -18.51 12.51
CA HIS A 544 6.61 -18.62 13.96
C HIS A 544 7.91 -18.35 14.71
N ASP A 545 9.02 -18.95 14.28
CA ASP A 545 10.32 -18.77 14.93
C ASP A 545 10.83 -17.32 14.79
N GLN A 546 10.69 -16.70 13.60
CA GLN A 546 11.06 -15.29 13.40
C GLN A 546 10.21 -14.34 14.25
N TRP A 547 8.91 -14.61 14.38
CA TRP A 547 8.03 -13.83 15.24
C TRP A 547 8.43 -13.93 16.71
N PHE A 548 8.83 -15.11 17.18
CA PHE A 548 9.29 -15.27 18.55
C PHE A 548 10.57 -14.47 18.83
N LEU A 549 11.52 -14.42 17.88
CA LEU A 549 12.73 -13.63 18.00
C LEU A 549 12.41 -12.13 18.10
N LEU A 550 11.50 -11.62 17.24
CA LEU A 550 11.03 -10.23 17.30
C LEU A 550 10.35 -9.91 18.63
N TYR A 551 9.45 -10.79 19.08
CA TYR A 551 8.78 -10.61 20.37
C TYR A 551 9.78 -10.54 21.52
N ARG A 552 10.79 -11.42 21.54
CA ARG A 552 11.79 -11.42 22.60
C ARG A 552 12.62 -10.13 22.58
N PHE A 553 13.00 -9.64 21.40
CA PHE A 553 13.67 -8.36 21.22
C PHE A 553 12.86 -7.18 21.79
N LEU A 554 11.56 -7.11 21.48
CA LEU A 554 10.67 -6.07 21.97
C LEU A 554 10.46 -6.16 23.49
N ALA A 555 10.31 -7.37 24.04
CA ALA A 555 10.14 -7.57 25.47
C ALA A 555 11.40 -7.19 26.27
N ASP A 556 12.58 -7.56 25.76
CA ASP A 556 13.86 -7.21 26.38
C ASP A 556 14.10 -5.70 26.39
N THR A 557 13.87 -5.02 25.26
CA THR A 557 14.05 -3.57 25.12
C THR A 557 12.99 -2.76 25.87
N HIS A 558 11.76 -3.26 25.94
CA HIS A 558 10.70 -2.67 26.78
C HIS A 558 11.08 -2.75 28.26
N GLY A 559 11.49 -3.93 28.76
CA GLY A 559 11.93 -4.10 30.14
C GLY A 559 13.07 -3.15 30.50
N ASP A 560 14.06 -3.00 29.61
CA ASP A 560 15.17 -2.05 29.79
C ASP A 560 14.69 -0.61 29.87
N SER A 561 13.89 -0.19 28.89
CA SER A 561 13.42 1.19 28.78
C SER A 561 12.52 1.60 29.94
N VAL A 562 11.68 0.70 30.44
CA VAL A 562 10.80 1.01 31.57
C VAL A 562 11.62 1.06 32.86
N ALA A 563 12.48 0.08 33.10
CA ALA A 563 13.32 0.05 34.29
C ALA A 563 14.26 1.27 34.36
N SER A 564 14.88 1.67 33.25
CA SER A 564 15.82 2.79 33.22
C SER A 564 15.18 4.15 33.48
N ARG A 565 13.87 4.29 33.25
CA ARG A 565 13.11 5.53 33.43
C ARG A 565 12.54 5.71 34.84
N ILE A 566 12.75 4.76 35.75
CA ILE A 566 12.21 4.83 37.12
C ILE A 566 12.87 5.95 37.91
N THR A 567 14.20 5.92 38.02
CA THR A 567 15.01 7.03 38.53
C THR A 567 16.36 7.02 37.82
N MET A 568 17.13 8.09 38.01
CA MET A 568 18.49 8.18 37.46
C MET A 568 19.38 7.01 37.92
N ASP A 569 19.20 6.52 39.14
CA ASP A 569 19.95 5.38 39.68
C ASP A 569 19.71 4.07 38.90
N TYR A 570 18.49 3.86 38.37
CA TYR A 570 18.21 2.69 37.53
C TYR A 570 18.85 2.84 36.14
N SER A 571 18.87 4.06 35.59
CA SER A 571 19.54 4.33 34.31
C SER A 571 21.05 4.09 34.41
N THR A 572 21.70 4.66 35.43
CA THR A 572 23.14 4.47 35.68
C THR A 572 23.45 3.03 36.02
N GLY A 573 22.65 2.39 36.89
CA GLY A 573 22.77 0.97 37.22
C GLY A 573 22.61 0.05 36.01
N GLY A 574 21.69 0.36 35.10
CA GLY A 574 21.51 -0.39 33.84
C GLY A 574 22.70 -0.27 32.89
N LYS A 575 23.26 0.94 32.75
CA LYS A 575 24.48 1.16 31.94
C LYS A 575 25.65 0.37 32.53
N GLU A 576 25.82 0.39 33.85
CA GLU A 576 26.89 -0.34 34.54
C GLU A 576 26.74 -1.87 34.43
N TYR A 577 25.50 -2.37 34.53
CA TYR A 577 25.20 -3.79 34.33
C TYR A 577 25.65 -4.29 32.94
N TYR A 578 25.19 -3.64 31.87
CA TYR A 578 25.55 -4.07 30.51
C TYR A 578 27.03 -3.84 30.20
N TRP A 579 27.63 -2.77 30.73
CA TRP A 579 29.06 -2.53 30.61
C TRP A 579 29.88 -3.68 31.20
N ASN A 580 29.52 -4.14 32.40
CA ASN A 580 30.21 -5.25 33.07
C ASN A 580 30.06 -6.57 32.30
N ILE A 581 28.89 -6.86 31.72
CA ILE A 581 28.71 -8.05 30.87
C ILE A 581 29.54 -7.94 29.59
N LEU A 582 29.53 -6.80 28.91
CA LEU A 582 30.31 -6.59 27.69
C LEU A 582 31.82 -6.67 27.96
N LYS A 583 32.31 -6.13 29.09
CA LYS A 583 33.70 -6.30 29.55
C LYS A 583 34.01 -7.78 29.80
N ARG A 584 33.16 -8.49 30.55
CA ARG A 584 33.33 -9.91 30.86
C ARG A 584 33.41 -10.77 29.61
N ASN A 585 32.48 -10.58 28.67
CA ASN A 585 32.43 -11.38 27.46
C ASN A 585 33.66 -11.15 26.57
N ARG A 586 34.21 -9.92 26.55
CA ARG A 586 35.47 -9.64 25.87
C ARG A 586 36.63 -10.40 26.50
N ILE A 587 36.72 -10.43 27.83
CA ILE A 587 37.75 -11.21 28.54
C ILE A 587 37.59 -12.71 28.24
N LEU A 588 36.36 -13.24 28.29
CA LEU A 588 36.08 -14.65 28.00
C LEU A 588 36.39 -15.04 26.55
N ARG A 589 36.29 -14.11 25.61
CA ARG A 589 36.65 -14.32 24.21
C ARG A 589 38.11 -14.75 24.06
N ASP A 590 38.99 -14.23 24.92
CA ASP A 590 40.43 -14.51 24.87
C ASP A 590 40.78 -15.87 25.52
N PHE A 591 39.96 -16.33 26.47
CA PHE A 591 40.10 -17.66 27.07
C PHE A 591 39.53 -18.80 26.21
N ILE A 592 38.58 -18.51 25.31
CA ILE A 592 37.97 -19.52 24.43
C ILE A 592 38.85 -19.76 23.20
N PRO A 593 39.27 -21.01 22.90
CA PRO A 593 39.89 -21.32 21.61
C PRO A 593 38.95 -20.99 20.45
N ASN A 594 39.40 -20.10 19.55
CA ASN A 594 38.58 -19.47 18.50
C ASN A 594 37.37 -18.68 19.04
N GLY A 595 37.50 -18.02 20.18
CA GLY A 595 36.41 -17.25 20.82
C GLY A 595 35.77 -16.19 19.92
N TYR A 596 36.47 -15.70 18.89
CA TYR A 596 35.94 -14.77 17.89
C TYR A 596 34.78 -15.33 17.03
N GLU A 597 34.62 -16.65 16.96
CA GLU A 597 33.48 -17.31 16.32
C GLU A 597 32.21 -17.16 17.16
N TYR A 598 32.35 -17.07 18.49
CA TYR A 598 31.22 -17.07 19.42
C TYR A 598 30.92 -15.68 19.96
N ILE A 599 31.93 -14.84 20.14
CA ILE A 599 31.83 -13.52 20.78
C ILE A 599 32.40 -12.43 19.85
N THR A 600 31.68 -11.32 19.72
CA THR A 600 32.11 -10.15 18.93
C THR A 600 33.20 -9.34 19.65
N PRO A 601 33.94 -8.46 18.94
CA PRO A 601 34.90 -7.57 19.59
C PRO A 601 34.33 -6.63 20.64
N VAL A 602 33.03 -6.34 20.55
CA VAL A 602 32.31 -5.47 21.51
C VAL A 602 31.88 -6.24 22.77
N GLY A 603 31.81 -7.59 22.71
CA GLY A 603 31.40 -8.43 23.82
C GLY A 603 30.01 -9.06 23.68
N ASP A 604 29.38 -9.01 22.50
CA ASP A 604 28.12 -9.72 22.25
C ASP A 604 28.36 -11.17 21.90
N PHE A 605 27.54 -12.10 22.40
CA PHE A 605 27.53 -13.44 21.80
C PHE A 605 26.80 -13.39 20.46
N ARG A 606 27.26 -14.17 19.49
CA ARG A 606 26.70 -14.17 18.14
C ARG A 606 25.29 -14.75 18.08
N ASP A 607 24.98 -15.70 18.95
CA ASP A 607 23.69 -16.42 18.98
C ASP A 607 22.63 -15.78 19.91
N VAL A 608 22.92 -14.64 20.54
CA VAL A 608 21.88 -13.95 21.34
C VAL A 608 20.81 -13.34 20.44
N THR A 609 19.56 -13.44 20.87
CA THR A 609 18.40 -12.81 20.21
C THR A 609 18.50 -11.29 20.22
N THR A 610 18.81 -10.71 21.39
CA THR A 610 18.92 -9.27 21.62
C THR A 610 20.36 -8.93 21.96
N LYS A 611 21.06 -8.19 21.08
CA LYS A 611 22.47 -7.81 21.31
C LYS A 611 22.58 -6.89 22.52
N LEU A 612 23.50 -7.19 23.43
CA LEU A 612 23.73 -6.46 24.69
C LEU A 612 24.18 -5.03 24.43
N ILE A 613 24.97 -4.78 23.39
CA ILE A 613 25.36 -3.40 23.01
C ILE A 613 24.15 -2.55 22.62
N VAL A 614 23.19 -3.14 21.91
CA VAL A 614 21.95 -2.45 21.53
C VAL A 614 21.14 -2.12 22.78
N ARG A 615 21.07 -3.03 23.75
CA ARG A 615 20.41 -2.78 25.04
C ARG A 615 21.10 -1.66 25.82
N TYR A 616 22.43 -1.61 25.82
CA TYR A 616 23.21 -0.55 26.44
C TYR A 616 22.96 0.83 25.80
N ASP A 617 23.03 0.92 24.46
CA ASP A 617 22.87 2.18 23.72
C ASP A 617 21.44 2.76 23.85
N LEU A 618 20.44 1.91 24.03
CA LEU A 618 19.03 2.31 24.16
C LEU A 618 18.65 2.85 25.55
N LEU A 619 19.53 2.77 26.56
CA LEU A 619 19.31 3.37 27.87
C LEU A 619 19.50 4.91 27.79
N LYS A 620 18.42 5.63 27.44
CA LYS A 620 18.39 7.09 27.22
C LYS A 620 18.34 7.91 28.52
N ASP A 621 19.00 9.07 28.52
CA ASP A 621 18.92 10.09 29.59
C ASP A 621 17.66 10.97 29.41
N VAL A 622 16.95 11.24 30.51
CA VAL A 622 15.52 11.61 30.58
C VAL A 622 15.18 13.06 30.17
N GLY A 623 16.04 13.81 29.47
CA GLY A 623 15.92 15.28 29.46
C GLY A 623 15.95 16.10 28.17
N ILE A 624 16.31 15.57 26.99
CA ILE A 624 16.79 16.45 25.90
C ILE A 624 15.98 16.40 24.57
N GLU A 625 15.13 15.40 24.33
CA GLU A 625 14.56 15.20 22.97
C GLU A 625 13.13 15.76 22.73
N ASP A 626 12.44 16.31 23.74
CA ASP A 626 11.02 16.73 23.58
C ASP A 626 10.81 18.14 22.96
N ASP A 627 11.86 18.98 22.84
CA ASP A 627 11.74 20.36 22.32
C ASP A 627 12.11 20.52 20.83
N GLU A 628 12.77 19.55 20.19
CA GLU A 628 13.18 19.66 18.77
C GLU A 628 12.05 19.39 17.75
N ILE A 629 10.90 18.84 18.19
CA ILE A 629 9.83 18.41 17.28
C ILE A 629 8.85 19.55 16.90
N ARG A 630 8.81 20.66 17.66
CA ARG A 630 7.85 21.77 17.45
C ARG A 630 8.04 22.56 16.14
N PRO A 631 9.26 22.98 15.73
CA PRO A 631 9.45 23.82 14.53
C PRO A 631 9.07 23.09 13.23
N VAL A 632 9.16 21.76 13.23
CA VAL A 632 8.86 20.90 12.09
C VAL A 632 7.38 21.00 11.71
N VAL A 633 6.47 20.90 12.69
CA VAL A 633 5.01 20.90 12.46
C VAL A 633 4.55 22.16 11.71
N GLU A 634 5.00 23.31 12.20
CA GLU A 634 4.54 24.63 11.75
C GLU A 634 5.00 24.92 10.31
N VAL A 635 6.25 24.56 10.00
CA VAL A 635 6.85 24.74 8.66
C VAL A 635 6.16 23.87 7.62
N PHE A 636 5.88 22.60 7.94
CA PHE A 636 5.23 21.69 7.00
C PHE A 636 3.76 22.07 6.75
N PHE A 637 2.96 22.38 7.80
CA PHE A 637 1.58 22.87 7.59
C PHE A 637 1.55 24.24 6.88
N GLY A 638 2.46 25.15 7.20
CA GLY A 638 2.50 26.48 6.58
C GLY A 638 2.91 26.46 5.11
N SER A 639 3.60 25.40 4.68
CA SER A 639 4.13 25.24 3.32
C SER A 639 3.35 24.23 2.47
N MET A 640 2.38 23.51 3.03
CA MET A 640 1.76 22.35 2.37
C MET A 640 1.07 22.69 1.04
N PHE A 641 0.44 23.87 0.93
CA PHE A 641 -0.27 24.29 -0.29
C PHE A 641 0.62 25.03 -1.31
N VAL A 642 1.90 25.27 -1.00
CA VAL A 642 2.85 25.94 -1.91
C VAL A 642 3.00 25.18 -3.24
N PRO A 643 3.12 23.84 -3.28
CA PRO A 643 3.29 23.10 -4.54
C PRO A 643 2.09 23.24 -5.49
N ILE A 644 0.87 23.27 -4.95
CA ILE A 644 -0.36 23.22 -5.76
C ILE A 644 -0.90 24.60 -6.16
N ARG A 645 -0.44 25.67 -5.49
CA ARG A 645 -0.93 27.05 -5.67
C ARG A 645 -0.93 27.55 -7.11
N LYS A 646 0.01 27.09 -7.95
CA LYS A 646 0.19 27.56 -9.34
C LYS A 646 -0.68 26.84 -10.38
N TYR A 647 -1.45 25.82 -9.99
CA TYR A 647 -2.18 24.95 -10.91
C TYR A 647 -3.69 25.07 -10.71
N SER A 648 -4.46 24.96 -11.80
CA SER A 648 -5.93 24.96 -11.73
C SER A 648 -6.45 23.63 -11.15
N THR A 649 -7.01 23.68 -9.95
CA THR A 649 -7.50 22.51 -9.22
C THR A 649 -8.95 22.13 -9.52
N GLY A 650 -9.66 22.95 -10.31
CA GLY A 650 -11.07 22.75 -10.68
C GLY A 650 -11.98 22.54 -9.47
N ASP A 651 -12.78 21.46 -9.51
CA ASP A 651 -13.70 21.08 -8.43
C ASP A 651 -12.99 20.52 -7.18
N GLY A 652 -11.68 20.29 -7.24
CA GLY A 652 -10.84 19.89 -6.09
C GLY A 652 -11.00 18.43 -5.62
N ILE A 653 -12.03 17.71 -6.04
CA ILE A 653 -12.30 16.32 -5.58
C ILE A 653 -11.20 15.35 -6.01
N PHE A 654 -10.74 15.44 -7.26
CA PHE A 654 -9.64 14.61 -7.76
C PHE A 654 -8.31 14.94 -7.06
N VAL A 655 -8.02 16.23 -6.90
CA VAL A 655 -6.85 16.73 -6.16
C VAL A 655 -6.84 16.22 -4.71
N GLN A 656 -7.99 16.26 -4.04
CA GLN A 656 -8.13 15.72 -2.68
C GLN A 656 -7.87 14.22 -2.63
N TRP A 657 -8.33 13.45 -3.62
CA TRP A 657 -8.08 12.01 -3.66
C TRP A 657 -6.59 11.68 -3.86
N VAL A 658 -5.90 12.40 -4.74
CA VAL A 658 -4.44 12.26 -4.93
C VAL A 658 -3.68 12.65 -3.66
N MET A 659 -4.07 13.75 -3.01
CA MET A 659 -3.52 14.17 -1.72
C MET A 659 -3.73 13.09 -0.65
N CYS A 660 -4.94 12.54 -0.51
CA CYS A 660 -5.27 11.47 0.44
C CYS A 660 -4.50 10.16 0.15
N SER A 661 -4.17 9.89 -1.11
CA SER A 661 -3.33 8.74 -1.50
C SER A 661 -1.91 8.88 -0.95
N ALA A 662 -1.33 10.08 -1.02
CA ALA A 662 -0.03 10.38 -0.41
C ALA A 662 -0.07 10.26 1.12
N ILE A 663 -1.15 10.76 1.74
CA ILE A 663 -1.39 10.64 3.19
C ILE A 663 -1.39 9.17 3.62
N LEU A 664 -2.12 8.31 2.90
CA LEU A 664 -2.15 6.87 3.18
C LEU A 664 -0.75 6.22 3.06
N ILE A 665 0.04 6.60 2.05
CA ILE A 665 1.41 6.09 1.89
C ILE A 665 2.28 6.43 3.10
N VAL A 666 2.20 7.66 3.60
CA VAL A 666 2.89 8.06 4.83
C VAL A 666 2.37 7.29 6.05
N GLY A 667 1.06 7.06 6.13
CA GLY A 667 0.45 6.22 7.16
C GLY A 667 0.99 4.78 7.14
N ILE A 668 1.16 4.19 5.95
CA ILE A 668 1.76 2.85 5.79
C ILE A 668 3.22 2.85 6.24
N ILE A 669 3.99 3.88 5.88
CA ILE A 669 5.39 4.04 6.32
C ILE A 669 5.45 4.13 7.85
N VAL A 670 4.61 4.95 8.49
CA VAL A 670 4.60 5.08 9.95
C VAL A 670 4.10 3.82 10.63
N ASN A 671 3.09 3.16 10.09
CA ASN A 671 2.63 1.86 10.58
C ASN A 671 3.78 0.85 10.56
N ALA A 672 4.60 0.85 9.51
CA ALA A 672 5.77 0.00 9.39
C ALA A 672 6.91 0.40 10.35
N LEU A 673 7.08 1.70 10.63
CA LEU A 673 8.05 2.21 11.60
C LEU A 673 7.63 1.99 13.06
N LYS A 674 6.34 1.76 13.34
CA LYS A 674 5.78 1.49 14.67
C LYS A 674 5.47 0.00 14.90
N ASP A 675 6.09 -0.89 14.11
CA ASP A 675 5.93 -2.35 14.21
C ASP A 675 4.49 -2.84 14.00
N PHE A 676 3.75 -2.16 13.13
CA PHE A 676 2.38 -2.49 12.72
C PHE A 676 1.39 -2.59 13.90
N PRO A 677 1.12 -1.47 14.60
CA PRO A 677 0.19 -1.42 15.73
C PRO A 677 -1.22 -1.88 15.35
N GLN A 678 -1.99 -2.32 16.36
CA GLN A 678 -3.36 -2.79 16.12
C GLN A 678 -4.23 -1.69 15.53
N PHE A 679 -4.91 -2.02 14.45
CA PHE A 679 -5.83 -1.12 13.77
C PHE A 679 -7.05 -0.83 14.66
N GLN A 680 -7.36 0.45 14.88
CA GLN A 680 -8.46 0.91 15.73
C GLN A 680 -9.55 1.58 14.88
N PRO A 681 -10.70 0.90 14.63
CA PRO A 681 -11.74 1.41 13.74
C PRO A 681 -12.32 2.76 14.18
N LEU A 682 -12.42 3.02 15.49
CA LEU A 682 -12.92 4.30 16.00
C LEU A 682 -11.99 5.47 15.63
N ALA A 683 -10.68 5.25 15.54
CA ALA A 683 -9.73 6.26 15.06
C ALA A 683 -9.94 6.63 13.57
N MET A 684 -10.52 5.74 12.76
CA MET A 684 -10.91 6.06 11.37
C MET A 684 -11.99 7.14 11.32
N VAL A 685 -12.86 7.24 12.34
CA VAL A 685 -13.92 8.25 12.41
C VAL A 685 -13.32 9.66 12.49
N GLY A 686 -12.17 9.80 13.14
CA GLY A 686 -11.40 11.04 13.11
C GLY A 686 -10.98 11.41 11.69
N GLY A 687 -10.45 10.44 10.95
CA GLY A 687 -10.10 10.62 9.54
C GLY A 687 -11.28 10.95 8.63
N PHE A 688 -12.46 10.40 8.93
CA PHE A 688 -13.71 10.75 8.25
C PHE A 688 -14.06 12.22 8.47
N PHE A 689 -14.06 12.72 9.72
CA PHE A 689 -14.38 14.11 10.00
C PHE A 689 -13.44 15.06 9.25
N TRP A 690 -12.13 14.80 9.27
CA TRP A 690 -11.18 15.61 8.51
C TRP A 690 -11.47 15.59 7.00
N ALA A 691 -11.68 14.42 6.41
CA ALA A 691 -11.88 14.30 4.97
C ALA A 691 -13.19 14.99 4.51
N VAL A 692 -14.27 14.91 5.30
CA VAL A 692 -15.53 15.61 5.02
C VAL A 692 -15.36 17.12 5.15
N GLY A 693 -14.67 17.59 6.19
CA GLY A 693 -14.31 19.01 6.32
C GLY A 693 -13.55 19.52 5.10
N ASN A 694 -12.57 18.72 4.62
CA ASN A 694 -11.75 19.07 3.47
C ASN A 694 -12.50 19.08 2.13
N LEU A 695 -13.52 18.22 1.95
CA LEU A 695 -14.38 18.24 0.75
C LEU A 695 -15.14 19.56 0.60
N THR A 696 -15.48 20.21 1.72
CA THR A 696 -16.21 21.48 1.71
C THR A 696 -15.33 22.71 1.46
N ALA A 697 -13.99 22.57 1.52
CA ALA A 697 -13.06 23.68 1.42
C ALA A 697 -13.17 24.45 0.09
N VAL A 698 -13.20 23.74 -1.05
CA VAL A 698 -13.34 24.36 -2.38
C VAL A 698 -14.71 25.04 -2.56
N PRO A 699 -15.85 24.39 -2.23
CA PRO A 699 -17.15 25.06 -2.20
C PRO A 699 -17.19 26.32 -1.34
N ILE A 700 -16.59 26.32 -0.14
CA ILE A 700 -16.55 27.50 0.73
C ILE A 700 -15.80 28.66 0.06
N ILE A 701 -14.62 28.38 -0.51
CA ILE A 701 -13.80 29.37 -1.20
C ILE A 701 -14.59 30.00 -2.35
N ASN A 702 -15.36 29.21 -3.10
CA ASN A 702 -16.19 29.68 -4.20
C ASN A 702 -17.42 30.51 -3.72
N LEU A 703 -17.94 30.25 -2.52
CA LEU A 703 -19.13 30.93 -1.99
C LEU A 703 -18.83 32.27 -1.29
N ILE A 704 -17.80 32.31 -0.44
CA ILE A 704 -17.48 33.47 0.43
C ILE A 704 -16.06 34.01 0.27
N GLY A 705 -15.24 33.39 -0.58
CA GLY A 705 -13.86 33.79 -0.84
C GLY A 705 -12.85 33.15 0.11
N LEU A 706 -11.62 32.98 -0.38
CA LEU A 706 -10.52 32.27 0.30
C LEU A 706 -10.21 32.83 1.70
N GLY A 707 -10.04 34.14 1.83
CA GLY A 707 -9.66 34.78 3.10
C GLY A 707 -10.75 34.68 4.18
N MET A 708 -12.01 34.90 3.82
CA MET A 708 -13.14 34.77 4.74
C MET A 708 -13.41 33.32 5.13
N GLY A 709 -13.27 32.38 4.19
CA GLY A 709 -13.35 30.95 4.48
C GLY A 709 -12.31 30.53 5.51
N LEU A 710 -11.02 30.72 5.19
CA LEU A 710 -9.89 30.35 6.04
C LEU A 710 -10.03 30.88 7.47
N LEU A 711 -10.49 32.13 7.61
CA LEU A 711 -10.76 32.71 8.91
C LEU A 711 -11.81 31.94 9.69
N VAL A 712 -12.99 31.74 9.10
CA VAL A 712 -14.15 31.21 9.81
C VAL A 712 -13.91 29.76 10.20
N TRP A 713 -13.52 28.89 9.26
CA TRP A 713 -13.27 27.49 9.61
C TRP A 713 -12.02 27.32 10.48
N GLY A 714 -10.98 28.15 10.29
CA GLY A 714 -9.75 28.10 11.08
C GLY A 714 -9.97 28.50 12.54
N THR A 715 -10.76 29.55 12.77
CA THR A 715 -11.15 29.99 14.12
C THR A 715 -12.00 28.94 14.81
N VAL A 716 -12.98 28.37 14.11
CA VAL A 716 -13.84 27.32 14.68
C VAL A 716 -13.01 26.05 14.97
N ASN A 717 -12.12 25.63 14.08
CA ASN A 717 -11.21 24.51 14.32
C ASN A 717 -10.38 24.70 15.60
N CYS A 718 -9.76 25.89 15.75
CA CYS A 718 -8.98 26.27 16.92
C CYS A 718 -9.80 26.21 18.21
N VAL A 719 -10.96 26.89 18.24
CA VAL A 719 -11.80 27.00 19.44
C VAL A 719 -12.44 25.66 19.80
N VAL A 720 -12.94 24.91 18.82
CA VAL A 720 -13.57 23.60 19.05
C VAL A 720 -12.55 22.60 19.58
N GLY A 721 -11.38 22.49 18.95
CA GLY A 721 -10.33 21.56 19.40
C GLY A 721 -9.79 21.92 20.79
N TRP A 722 -9.57 23.21 21.03
CA TRP A 722 -9.21 23.71 22.37
C TRP A 722 -10.30 23.39 23.40
N ALA A 723 -11.58 23.61 23.08
CA ALA A 723 -12.69 23.36 23.98
C ALA A 723 -12.87 21.86 24.29
N CYS A 724 -12.67 20.99 23.29
CA CYS A 724 -12.70 19.54 23.47
C CYS A 724 -11.66 19.10 24.50
N GLY A 725 -10.41 19.56 24.36
CA GLY A 725 -9.36 19.28 25.35
C GLY A 725 -9.61 19.92 26.71
N ARG A 726 -9.94 21.22 26.74
CA ARG A 726 -10.07 21.98 28.00
C ARG A 726 -11.23 21.49 28.87
N PHE A 727 -12.36 21.12 28.27
CA PHE A 727 -13.57 20.75 28.99
C PHE A 727 -13.87 19.25 29.00
N GLY A 728 -13.10 18.43 28.27
CA GLY A 728 -13.36 16.99 28.19
C GLY A 728 -14.66 16.67 27.45
N LEU A 729 -14.92 17.37 26.34
CA LEU A 729 -16.18 17.18 25.59
C LEU A 729 -16.22 15.80 24.93
N PHE A 730 -17.42 15.25 24.73
CA PHE A 730 -17.65 13.93 24.13
C PHE A 730 -17.08 12.76 24.94
N GLY A 731 -16.99 12.93 26.27
CA GLY A 731 -16.55 11.88 27.18
C GLY A 731 -15.04 11.70 27.21
N THR A 732 -14.24 12.70 26.83
CA THR A 732 -12.78 12.68 27.06
C THR A 732 -12.45 13.31 28.42
N ASN A 733 -11.26 13.05 28.95
CA ASN A 733 -10.79 13.67 30.18
C ASN A 733 -10.44 15.15 29.93
N ALA A 734 -10.81 16.02 30.87
CA ALA A 734 -10.53 17.45 30.76
C ALA A 734 -9.06 17.75 31.10
N THR A 735 -8.32 18.40 30.19
CA THR A 735 -6.93 18.81 30.41
C THR A 735 -6.85 20.29 30.76
N VAL A 736 -6.69 20.60 32.05
CA VAL A 736 -6.58 21.98 32.55
C VAL A 736 -5.11 22.43 32.54
N PRO A 737 -4.74 23.48 31.79
CA PRO A 737 -3.38 24.02 31.84
C PRO A 737 -3.02 24.58 33.22
N SER A 738 -1.75 24.52 33.61
CA SER A 738 -1.26 25.02 34.91
C SER A 738 -1.60 26.50 35.17
N SER A 739 -1.67 27.32 34.11
CA SER A 739 -2.19 28.69 34.20
C SER A 739 -3.32 28.93 33.19
N PRO A 740 -4.59 28.73 33.58
CA PRO A 740 -5.73 28.92 32.69
C PRO A 740 -5.88 30.36 32.19
N VAL A 741 -5.56 31.36 33.02
CA VAL A 741 -5.68 32.78 32.65
C VAL A 741 -4.71 33.13 31.51
N ILE A 742 -3.46 32.67 31.60
CA ILE A 742 -2.46 32.89 30.55
C ILE A 742 -2.86 32.14 29.27
N ASN A 743 -3.41 30.93 29.40
CA ASN A 743 -3.93 30.15 28.26
C ASN A 743 -5.06 30.90 27.53
N TYR A 744 -6.01 31.48 28.27
CA TYR A 744 -7.16 32.20 27.70
C TYR A 744 -6.74 33.51 27.03
N LEU A 745 -5.84 34.27 27.66
CA LEU A 745 -5.26 35.47 27.06
C LEU A 745 -4.49 35.14 25.78
N GLY A 746 -3.72 34.05 25.78
CA GLY A 746 -3.03 33.55 24.60
C GLY A 746 -3.98 33.16 23.47
N LEU A 747 -5.06 32.43 23.78
CA LEU A 747 -6.10 32.05 22.81
C LEU A 747 -6.78 33.28 22.18
N ILE A 748 -7.13 34.28 22.98
CA ILE A 748 -7.74 35.53 22.48
C ILE A 748 -6.80 36.24 21.51
N LEU A 749 -5.51 36.34 21.83
CA LEU A 749 -4.50 36.96 20.97
C LEU A 749 -4.26 36.18 19.67
N VAL A 750 -4.29 34.85 19.73
CA VAL A 750 -4.20 33.96 18.56
C VAL A 750 -5.40 34.13 17.63
N VAL A 751 -6.62 34.13 18.16
CA VAL A 751 -7.84 34.34 17.37
C VAL A 751 -7.88 35.75 16.76
N THR A 752 -7.42 36.75 17.52
CA THR A 752 -7.28 38.13 17.03
C THR A 752 -6.25 38.22 15.89
N GLY A 753 -5.13 37.50 16.01
CA GLY A 753 -4.12 37.37 14.96
C GLY A 753 -4.69 36.75 13.67
N GLY A 754 -5.42 35.64 13.78
CA GLY A 754 -6.14 35.01 12.67
C GLY A 754 -7.13 35.95 11.98
N PHE A 755 -7.88 36.75 12.77
CA PHE A 755 -8.76 37.80 12.25
C PHE A 755 -8.00 38.86 11.45
N LEU A 756 -6.85 39.32 11.93
CA LEU A 756 -6.04 40.30 11.22
C LEU A 756 -5.45 39.73 9.91
N PHE A 757 -5.03 38.46 9.90
CA PHE A 757 -4.59 37.77 8.67
C PHE A 757 -5.67 37.76 7.58
N SER A 758 -6.93 37.57 7.96
CA SER A 758 -8.05 37.57 7.01
C SER A 758 -8.30 38.91 6.30
N ARG A 759 -7.81 40.02 6.88
CA ARG A 759 -7.99 41.38 6.34
C ARG A 759 -6.94 41.74 5.30
N ILE A 760 -5.91 40.91 5.14
CA ILE A 760 -4.87 41.11 4.13
C ILE A 760 -5.45 40.73 2.77
N ARG A 761 -5.48 41.70 1.84
CA ARG A 761 -5.94 41.47 0.47
C ARG A 761 -4.76 41.06 -0.42
N PRO A 762 -4.80 39.90 -1.10
CA PRO A 762 -3.79 39.55 -2.10
C PRO A 762 -3.82 40.52 -3.29
N SER A 763 -2.67 40.90 -3.83
CA SER A 763 -2.50 41.81 -4.98
C SER A 763 -2.82 41.14 -6.33
N VAL A 764 -2.81 39.80 -6.43
CA VAL A 764 -3.03 39.05 -7.68
C VAL A 764 -4.50 38.60 -7.81
N GLY A 765 -5.40 39.57 -7.75
CA GLY A 765 -6.83 39.39 -8.02
C GLY A 765 -7.29 40.07 -9.31
N SER A 766 -6.37 40.49 -10.18
CA SER A 766 -6.63 41.44 -11.28
C SER A 766 -6.26 40.94 -12.68
N SER A 767 -6.06 39.63 -12.89
CA SER A 767 -5.79 39.06 -14.24
C SER A 767 -6.87 38.10 -14.76
N ASP A 768 -7.58 37.37 -13.88
CA ASP A 768 -8.65 36.42 -14.28
C ASP A 768 -10.08 36.96 -14.06
N SER A 769 -10.20 38.09 -13.36
CA SER A 769 -11.47 38.79 -13.13
C SER A 769 -11.73 39.86 -14.21
N ASN A 770 -10.68 40.50 -14.75
CA ASN A 770 -10.84 41.50 -15.81
C ASN A 770 -11.08 40.88 -17.20
N SER A 771 -10.62 39.66 -17.48
CA SER A 771 -10.90 39.00 -18.77
C SER A 771 -12.33 38.48 -18.89
N ASN A 772 -13.02 38.27 -17.76
CA ASN A 772 -14.43 37.93 -17.72
C ASN A 772 -15.33 39.17 -17.60
N LEU A 773 -14.89 40.24 -16.93
CA LEU A 773 -15.63 41.51 -16.88
C LEU A 773 -15.52 42.34 -18.17
N GLU A 774 -14.43 42.25 -18.94
CA GLU A 774 -14.35 42.89 -20.27
C GLU A 774 -15.13 42.10 -21.33
N ARG A 775 -15.22 40.76 -21.21
CA ARG A 775 -16.07 39.94 -22.10
C ARG A 775 -17.57 39.97 -21.74
N GLU A 776 -17.93 40.18 -20.47
CA GLU A 776 -19.32 40.43 -20.09
C GLU A 776 -19.80 41.84 -20.51
N ASN A 777 -18.94 42.87 -20.44
CA ASN A 777 -19.30 44.23 -20.89
C ASN A 777 -19.29 44.41 -22.43
N GLU A 778 -18.53 43.60 -23.18
CA GLU A 778 -18.63 43.55 -24.65
C GLU A 778 -19.83 42.73 -25.14
N ALA A 779 -20.26 41.70 -24.39
CA ALA A 779 -21.45 40.92 -24.69
C ALA A 779 -22.77 41.63 -24.31
N GLU A 780 -22.73 42.59 -23.36
CA GLU A 780 -23.89 43.40 -22.97
C GLU A 780 -24.15 44.57 -23.95
N ASN A 781 -23.11 45.12 -24.60
CA ASN A 781 -23.25 46.17 -25.61
C ASN A 781 -23.61 45.66 -27.02
N ALA A 782 -23.57 44.35 -27.27
CA ALA A 782 -23.93 43.75 -28.56
C ALA A 782 -25.43 43.36 -28.69
N ARG A 783 -26.27 43.66 -27.68
CA ARG A 783 -27.71 43.33 -27.65
C ARG A 783 -28.64 44.54 -27.84
N LEU A 784 -28.36 45.39 -28.81
CA LEU A 784 -29.29 46.44 -29.26
C LEU A 784 -29.55 46.34 -30.77
N ILE A 785 -30.06 45.21 -31.24
CA ILE A 785 -30.85 45.12 -32.49
C ILE A 785 -31.95 44.06 -32.26
N PRO A 786 -33.24 44.43 -32.29
CA PRO A 786 -34.34 43.47 -32.28
C PRO A 786 -34.58 42.92 -33.70
N ASP A 787 -35.04 41.67 -33.79
CA ASP A 787 -36.06 41.15 -34.73
C ASP A 787 -36.00 39.60 -34.67
N GLU A 788 -36.99 38.96 -34.05
CA GLU A 788 -38.18 38.34 -34.67
C GLU A 788 -37.84 37.07 -35.46
N ASP A 789 -37.90 35.91 -34.80
CA ASP A 789 -38.84 34.82 -35.13
C ASP A 789 -38.53 33.48 -34.43
N GLU A 790 -39.63 32.80 -34.04
CA GLU A 790 -39.80 31.38 -33.66
C GLU A 790 -39.10 30.87 -32.37
N ILE A 791 -39.75 30.78 -31.20
CA ILE A 791 -40.94 29.99 -30.76
C ILE A 791 -40.78 28.46 -30.89
N ASN A 792 -40.81 27.81 -29.71
CA ASN A 792 -41.10 26.40 -29.39
C ASN A 792 -40.00 25.33 -29.54
N ASN A 793 -39.32 24.99 -28.44
CA ASN A 793 -39.82 23.93 -27.54
C ASN A 793 -38.97 23.77 -26.28
N ARG A 794 -39.68 23.66 -25.15
CA ARG A 794 -39.17 23.36 -23.80
C ARG A 794 -38.86 21.87 -23.66
N ASP A 795 -37.76 21.51 -22.99
CA ASP A 795 -37.84 20.78 -21.73
C ASP A 795 -36.51 20.84 -20.95
N GLY A 796 -36.62 20.93 -19.62
CA GLY A 796 -35.66 21.59 -18.74
C GLY A 796 -34.47 20.77 -18.21
N THR A 797 -33.49 21.50 -17.66
CA THR A 797 -33.15 21.38 -16.23
C THR A 797 -32.51 22.68 -15.74
N GLU A 798 -33.21 23.35 -14.84
CA GLU A 798 -32.83 24.58 -14.16
C GLU A 798 -31.59 24.38 -13.29
N THR A 799 -30.69 25.38 -13.26
CA THR A 799 -29.82 25.58 -12.10
C THR A 799 -30.12 26.97 -11.57
N GLU A 800 -30.85 27.01 -10.45
CA GLU A 800 -31.26 28.22 -9.75
C GLU A 800 -30.04 29.09 -9.37
N THR A 801 -30.03 30.35 -9.79
CA THR A 801 -29.08 31.36 -9.34
C THR A 801 -29.44 31.84 -7.93
N PHE A 802 -28.82 31.25 -6.91
CA PHE A 802 -29.01 31.65 -5.50
C PHE A 802 -28.78 33.16 -5.26
N SER A 803 -29.65 33.80 -4.46
CA SER A 803 -29.49 35.19 -3.98
C SER A 803 -28.15 35.39 -3.26
N ARG A 804 -27.52 36.57 -3.42
CA ARG A 804 -26.20 36.92 -2.83
C ARG A 804 -26.16 36.74 -1.31
N LYS A 805 -27.29 36.95 -0.61
CA LYS A 805 -27.43 36.70 0.83
C LYS A 805 -27.42 35.20 1.14
N THR A 806 -28.20 34.41 0.40
CA THR A 806 -28.26 32.94 0.55
C THR A 806 -26.92 32.28 0.26
N ARG A 807 -26.23 32.71 -0.80
CA ARG A 807 -24.89 32.21 -1.16
C ARG A 807 -23.86 32.47 -0.05
N ARG A 808 -23.91 33.67 0.55
CA ARG A 808 -23.03 34.05 1.66
C ARG A 808 -23.36 33.29 2.94
N SER A 809 -24.64 33.13 3.28
CA SER A 809 -25.07 32.35 4.45
C SER A 809 -24.70 30.87 4.32
N LEU A 810 -24.85 30.29 3.12
CA LEU A 810 -24.46 28.91 2.83
C LEU A 810 -22.95 28.71 3.01
N GLY A 811 -22.11 29.62 2.48
CA GLY A 811 -20.66 29.52 2.63
C GLY A 811 -20.16 29.74 4.06
N ILE A 812 -20.85 30.57 4.86
CA ILE A 812 -20.57 30.71 6.30
C ILE A 812 -20.98 29.42 7.02
N GLY A 813 -22.17 28.89 6.75
CA GLY A 813 -22.65 27.63 7.35
C GLY A 813 -21.71 26.46 7.07
N LEU A 814 -21.25 26.32 5.82
CA LEU A 814 -20.27 25.30 5.43
C LEU A 814 -18.91 25.53 6.12
N SER A 815 -18.43 26.76 6.27
CA SER A 815 -17.19 27.07 7.00
C SER A 815 -17.28 26.68 8.48
N LEU A 816 -18.41 26.95 9.13
CA LEU A 816 -18.62 26.56 10.52
C LEU A 816 -18.61 25.03 10.67
N LEU A 817 -19.26 24.33 9.75
CA LEU A 817 -19.29 22.86 9.72
C LEU A 817 -17.89 22.27 9.47
N ALA A 818 -17.13 22.83 8.52
CA ALA A 818 -15.76 22.40 8.24
C ALA A 818 -14.85 22.59 9.45
N GLY A 819 -14.93 23.76 10.10
CA GLY A 819 -14.16 24.05 11.31
C GLY A 819 -14.52 23.12 12.47
N LEU A 820 -15.81 22.81 12.65
CA LEU A 820 -16.26 21.84 13.65
C LEU A 820 -15.64 20.46 13.41
N PHE A 821 -15.71 19.96 12.18
CA PHE A 821 -15.16 18.65 11.83
C PHE A 821 -13.64 18.58 11.96
N TYR A 822 -12.91 19.64 11.62
CA TYR A 822 -11.48 19.70 11.89
C TYR A 822 -11.19 19.69 13.40
N GLY A 823 -11.95 20.45 14.20
CA GLY A 823 -11.75 20.55 15.65
C GLY A 823 -11.96 19.22 16.38
N VAL A 824 -12.89 18.38 15.91
CA VAL A 824 -13.19 17.08 16.53
C VAL A 824 -12.36 15.92 15.96
N THR A 825 -11.43 16.17 15.03
CA THR A 825 -10.72 15.10 14.30
C THR A 825 -9.89 14.18 15.20
N PHE A 826 -9.39 14.69 16.33
CA PHE A 826 -8.61 13.94 17.31
C PHE A 826 -9.45 13.37 18.46
N VAL A 827 -10.72 13.76 18.59
CA VAL A 827 -11.60 13.31 19.69
C VAL A 827 -11.73 11.77 19.70
N PRO A 828 -11.93 11.06 18.58
CA PRO A 828 -12.00 9.60 18.60
C PRO A 828 -10.70 8.92 19.05
N VAL A 829 -9.54 9.51 18.79
CA VAL A 829 -8.24 8.97 19.23
C VAL A 829 -8.07 9.20 20.73
N VAL A 830 -8.34 10.40 21.21
CA VAL A 830 -8.21 10.73 22.64
C VAL A 830 -9.24 9.99 23.48
N TYR A 831 -10.45 9.80 22.98
CA TYR A 831 -11.45 8.96 23.65
C TYR A 831 -10.93 7.53 23.91
N ILE A 832 -10.25 6.93 22.93
CA ILE A 832 -9.62 5.60 23.10
C ILE A 832 -8.48 5.67 24.11
N GLN A 833 -7.67 6.73 24.09
CA GLN A 833 -6.56 6.92 25.03
C GLN A 833 -7.05 7.12 26.48
N ASP A 834 -8.22 7.74 26.67
CA ASP A 834 -8.85 7.96 27.98
C ASP A 834 -9.62 6.74 28.49
N HIS A 835 -10.15 5.91 27.58
CA HIS A 835 -10.97 4.73 27.88
C HIS A 835 -10.28 3.43 27.46
N LYS A 836 -8.96 3.32 27.68
CA LYS A 836 -8.16 2.18 27.18
C LYS A 836 -8.73 0.81 27.58
N GLU A 837 -9.40 0.73 28.72
CA GLU A 837 -10.01 -0.50 29.24
C GLU A 837 -11.18 -1.02 28.39
N ASP A 838 -11.85 -0.13 27.64
CA ASP A 838 -12.99 -0.47 26.78
C ASP A 838 -12.55 -0.96 25.39
N PHE A 839 -11.26 -0.79 25.03
CA PHE A 839 -10.72 -1.10 23.72
C PHE A 839 -9.71 -2.25 23.78
N ARG A 840 -9.68 -3.08 22.75
CA ARG A 840 -8.79 -4.23 22.68
C ARG A 840 -7.39 -3.79 22.26
N ASN A 841 -6.41 -3.86 23.17
CA ASN A 841 -5.00 -3.48 22.97
C ASN A 841 -4.82 -2.12 22.26
N PRO A 842 -5.31 -1.02 22.84
CA PRO A 842 -5.09 0.31 22.30
C PRO A 842 -3.58 0.65 22.36
N PRO A 843 -2.98 1.15 21.27
CA PRO A 843 -1.61 1.65 21.30
C PRO A 843 -1.42 2.76 22.35
N ASP A 844 -0.28 2.79 23.03
CA ASP A 844 -0.02 3.81 24.05
C ASP A 844 0.38 5.17 23.44
N GLU A 845 1.11 5.14 22.32
CA GLU A 845 1.56 6.34 21.62
C GLU A 845 0.52 6.82 20.60
N ALA A 846 0.21 8.11 20.58
CA ALA A 846 -0.77 8.70 19.65
C ALA A 846 -0.38 8.52 18.18
N ILE A 847 0.91 8.52 17.84
CA ILE A 847 1.38 8.31 16.46
C ILE A 847 0.89 6.97 15.90
N ALA A 848 0.75 5.94 16.73
CA ALA A 848 0.33 4.61 16.28
C ALA A 848 -1.12 4.60 15.76
N TYR A 849 -1.94 5.59 16.13
CA TYR A 849 -3.30 5.76 15.60
C TYR A 849 -3.33 6.41 14.21
N ALA A 850 -2.22 7.01 13.76
CA ALA A 850 -2.16 7.75 12.49
C ALA A 850 -2.54 6.86 11.30
N PHE A 851 -2.10 5.60 11.26
CA PHE A 851 -2.48 4.67 10.19
C PHE A 851 -3.99 4.44 10.14
N SER A 852 -4.61 4.21 11.30
CA SER A 852 -6.07 4.03 11.40
C SER A 852 -6.83 5.29 10.97
N GLN A 853 -6.38 6.46 11.42
CA GLN A 853 -6.96 7.74 11.00
C GLN A 853 -6.80 7.95 9.48
N TYR A 854 -5.63 7.66 8.91
CA TYR A 854 -5.34 7.88 7.48
C TYR A 854 -6.11 6.92 6.58
N CYS A 855 -6.40 5.69 7.04
CA CYS A 855 -7.33 4.80 6.36
C CYS A 855 -8.75 5.39 6.31
N GLY A 856 -9.22 6.05 7.38
CA GLY A 856 -10.48 6.77 7.39
C GLY A 856 -10.51 7.94 6.39
N ILE A 857 -9.42 8.70 6.30
CA ILE A 857 -9.24 9.78 5.32
C ILE A 857 -9.35 9.25 3.89
N TYR A 858 -8.58 8.20 3.57
CA TYR A 858 -8.54 7.63 2.23
C TYR A 858 -9.86 6.98 1.82
N ALA A 859 -10.50 6.23 2.72
CA ALA A 859 -11.78 5.58 2.46
C ALA A 859 -12.87 6.62 2.18
N THR A 860 -12.96 7.68 2.98
CA THR A 860 -13.94 8.76 2.81
C THR A 860 -13.70 9.52 1.50
N SER A 861 -12.44 9.85 1.18
CA SER A 861 -12.06 10.51 -0.06
C SER A 861 -12.36 9.66 -1.31
N THR A 862 -12.11 8.34 -1.22
CA THR A 862 -12.43 7.39 -2.30
C THR A 862 -13.94 7.26 -2.49
N ALA A 863 -14.73 7.20 -1.42
CA ALA A 863 -16.19 7.20 -1.50
C ALA A 863 -16.72 8.48 -2.15
N ALA A 864 -16.19 9.64 -1.76
CA ALA A 864 -16.53 10.92 -2.37
C ALA A 864 -16.18 10.97 -3.86
N LEU A 865 -15.03 10.43 -4.27
CA LEU A 865 -14.66 10.29 -5.68
C LEU A 865 -15.63 9.37 -6.43
N ILE A 866 -16.02 8.22 -5.87
CA ILE A 866 -16.97 7.31 -6.51
C ILE A 866 -18.35 7.97 -6.68
N ILE A 867 -18.83 8.69 -5.66
CA ILE A 867 -20.09 9.44 -5.73
C ILE A 867 -19.98 10.54 -6.78
N TYR A 868 -18.86 11.27 -6.83
CA TYR A 868 -18.61 12.30 -7.83
C TYR A 868 -18.57 11.72 -9.26
N LEU A 869 -17.93 10.57 -9.46
CA LEU A 869 -17.93 9.86 -10.74
C LEU A 869 -19.33 9.39 -11.13
N ALA A 870 -20.13 8.91 -10.18
CA ALA A 870 -21.52 8.55 -10.42
C ALA A 870 -22.38 9.77 -10.80
N TYR A 871 -22.23 10.88 -10.06
CA TYR A 871 -22.93 12.14 -10.31
C TYR A 871 -22.56 12.76 -11.65
N THR A 872 -21.26 12.82 -11.96
CA THR A 872 -20.74 13.34 -13.25
C THR A 872 -20.89 12.36 -14.40
N ARG A 873 -21.51 11.20 -14.19
CA ARG A 873 -21.68 10.13 -15.19
C ARG A 873 -20.35 9.77 -15.87
N ASN A 874 -19.30 9.67 -15.05
CA ASN A 874 -17.93 9.37 -15.43
C ASN A 874 -17.28 10.42 -16.36
N ARG A 875 -17.66 11.70 -16.21
CA ARG A 875 -17.02 12.86 -16.85
C ARG A 875 -16.47 13.85 -15.79
N PRO A 876 -15.55 13.42 -14.91
CA PRO A 876 -14.96 14.30 -13.90
C PRO A 876 -14.04 15.36 -14.51
N PHE A 877 -13.89 16.50 -13.85
CA PHE A 877 -12.82 17.45 -14.17
C PHE A 877 -11.48 16.90 -13.66
N LEU A 878 -10.52 16.68 -14.57
CA LEU A 878 -9.20 16.15 -14.26
C LEU A 878 -8.14 17.07 -14.87
N ASN A 879 -7.31 17.68 -14.03
CA ASN A 879 -6.11 18.38 -14.48
C ASN A 879 -4.87 17.52 -14.18
N PRO A 880 -4.24 16.88 -15.20
CA PRO A 880 -3.07 16.03 -15.00
C PRO A 880 -1.88 16.77 -14.37
N GLU A 881 -1.74 18.07 -14.61
CA GLU A 881 -0.63 18.88 -14.06
C GLU A 881 -0.71 19.01 -12.53
N THR A 882 -1.88 18.78 -11.94
CA THR A 882 -2.07 18.85 -10.49
C THR A 882 -1.67 17.57 -9.76
N ILE A 883 -1.40 16.46 -10.44
CA ILE A 883 -1.16 15.15 -9.81
C ILE A 883 0.05 15.19 -8.87
N LEU A 884 1.23 15.54 -9.38
CA LEU A 884 2.46 15.60 -8.58
C LEU A 884 2.39 16.69 -7.48
N PRO A 885 1.94 17.93 -7.77
CA PRO A 885 1.71 18.95 -6.74
C PRO A 885 0.76 18.52 -5.61
N SER A 886 -0.33 17.83 -5.94
CA SER A 886 -1.30 17.33 -4.95
C SER A 886 -0.69 16.22 -4.09
N PHE A 887 0.12 15.36 -4.70
CA PHE A 887 0.83 14.31 -4.00
C PHE A 887 1.85 14.89 -2.99
N LEU A 888 2.66 15.86 -3.41
CA LEU A 888 3.59 16.58 -2.52
C LEU A 888 2.87 17.30 -1.39
N THR A 889 1.74 17.95 -1.69
CA THR A 889 0.87 18.59 -0.67
C THR A 889 0.43 17.58 0.39
N GLY A 890 0.03 16.37 -0.03
CA GLY A 890 -0.37 15.30 0.88
C GLY A 890 0.77 14.74 1.72
N LEU A 891 1.99 14.66 1.18
CA LEU A 891 3.18 14.28 1.96
C LEU A 891 3.49 15.31 3.06
N LEU A 892 3.52 16.61 2.71
CA LEU A 892 3.80 17.68 3.65
C LEU A 892 2.74 17.72 4.76
N TRP A 893 1.45 17.59 4.39
CA TRP A 893 0.36 17.51 5.36
C TRP A 893 0.49 16.29 6.28
N ALA A 894 0.79 15.11 5.73
CA ALA A 894 0.88 13.89 6.52
C ALA A 894 2.02 13.90 7.53
N VAL A 895 3.18 14.47 7.16
CA VAL A 895 4.31 14.66 8.08
C VAL A 895 3.94 15.64 9.19
N ALA A 896 3.30 16.75 8.85
CA ALA A 896 2.86 17.73 9.85
C ALA A 896 1.83 17.15 10.82
N GLN A 897 0.89 16.35 10.32
CA GLN A 897 -0.13 15.68 11.11
C GLN A 897 0.46 14.63 12.08
N LEU A 898 1.50 13.90 11.67
CA LEU A 898 2.23 12.98 12.56
C LEU A 898 2.90 13.72 13.71
N SER A 899 3.53 14.85 13.41
CA SER A 899 4.14 15.68 14.45
C SER A 899 3.08 16.32 15.37
N TRP A 900 1.87 16.57 14.87
CA TRP A 900 0.73 16.99 15.72
C TRP A 900 0.27 15.88 16.66
N PHE A 901 0.25 14.61 16.23
CA PHE A 901 -0.01 13.49 17.14
C PHE A 901 0.98 13.47 18.32
N VAL A 902 2.27 13.64 18.06
CA VAL A 902 3.31 13.74 19.11
C VAL A 902 3.06 14.93 20.03
N ALA A 903 2.79 16.11 19.44
CA ALA A 903 2.55 17.31 20.21
C ALA A 903 1.34 17.18 21.14
N ASN A 904 0.28 16.49 20.70
CA ASN A 904 -0.92 16.26 21.51
C ASN A 904 -0.63 15.39 22.73
N ASP A 905 0.15 14.32 22.58
CA ASP A 905 0.60 13.50 23.71
C ASP A 905 1.48 14.30 24.67
N ALA A 906 2.37 15.15 24.16
CA ALA A 906 3.32 15.89 24.99
C ALA A 906 2.71 17.12 25.71
N LEU A 907 1.74 17.81 25.09
CA LEU A 907 1.27 19.14 25.54
C LEU A 907 -0.24 19.23 25.77
N SER A 908 -1.01 18.20 25.44
CA SER A 908 -2.48 18.19 25.41
C SER A 908 -3.12 19.11 24.36
N GLN A 909 -4.34 18.77 23.97
CA GLN A 909 -5.11 19.50 22.95
C GLN A 909 -5.38 20.97 23.33
N ALA A 910 -5.52 21.28 24.62
CA ALA A 910 -5.77 22.63 25.12
C ALA A 910 -4.58 23.60 24.90
N ILE A 911 -3.39 23.08 24.58
CA ILE A 911 -2.18 23.86 24.31
C ILE A 911 -1.80 23.76 22.83
N THR A 912 -1.93 22.59 22.20
CA THR A 912 -1.50 22.37 20.81
C THR A 912 -2.42 22.99 19.77
N PHE A 913 -3.75 22.94 19.94
CA PHE A 913 -4.69 23.47 18.94
C PHE A 913 -4.52 24.96 18.67
N PRO A 914 -4.43 25.84 19.69
CA PRO A 914 -4.20 27.26 19.44
C PRO A 914 -2.88 27.55 18.73
N ILE A 915 -1.81 26.79 19.00
CA ILE A 915 -0.51 27.00 18.38
C ILE A 915 -0.52 26.49 16.92
N ILE A 916 -0.88 25.22 16.72
CA ILE A 916 -0.78 24.54 15.42
C ILE A 916 -1.83 25.04 14.42
N SER A 917 -2.98 25.56 14.86
CA SER A 917 -4.00 26.08 13.93
C SER A 917 -3.68 27.46 13.35
N THR A 918 -2.79 28.25 13.97
CA THR A 918 -2.55 29.64 13.57
C THR A 918 -1.12 29.98 13.19
N VAL A 919 -0.11 29.35 13.80
CA VAL A 919 1.30 29.61 13.47
C VAL A 919 1.65 29.21 12.02
N PRO A 920 1.10 28.13 11.43
CA PRO A 920 1.25 27.85 10.00
C PRO A 920 0.83 29.01 9.08
N GLY A 921 -0.14 29.83 9.49
CA GLY A 921 -0.57 31.01 8.75
C GLY A 921 0.51 32.10 8.65
N VAL A 922 1.38 32.20 9.67
CA VAL A 922 2.56 33.09 9.65
C VAL A 922 3.52 32.65 8.56
N ILE A 923 3.81 31.34 8.48
CA ILE A 923 4.74 30.75 7.51
C ILE A 923 4.18 30.83 6.09
N SER A 924 2.89 30.55 5.91
CA SER A 924 2.19 30.73 4.64
C SER A 924 2.26 32.19 4.16
N SER A 925 2.15 33.16 5.07
CA SER A 925 2.27 34.58 4.75
C SER A 925 3.70 34.97 4.33
N PHE A 926 4.74 34.34 4.89
CA PHE A 926 6.12 34.53 4.41
C PHE A 926 6.29 34.04 2.96
N TRP A 927 5.71 32.90 2.59
CA TRP A 927 5.68 32.46 1.19
C TRP A 927 4.92 33.44 0.29
N GLY A 928 3.79 33.98 0.78
CA GLY A 928 3.00 35.01 0.09
C GLY A 928 3.76 36.31 -0.18
N VAL A 929 4.59 36.76 0.77
CA VAL A 929 5.41 37.99 0.63
C VAL A 929 6.68 37.74 -0.17
N LEU A 930 7.46 36.71 0.17
CA LEU A 930 8.84 36.53 -0.33
C LEU A 930 8.90 35.80 -1.68
N TYR A 931 8.03 34.81 -1.89
CA TYR A 931 8.09 33.95 -3.06
C TYR A 931 7.02 34.29 -4.09
N PHE A 932 5.75 34.30 -3.68
CA PHE A 932 4.63 34.57 -4.59
C PHE A 932 4.40 36.06 -4.84
N LYS A 933 4.91 36.94 -3.97
CA LYS A 933 4.72 38.40 -4.02
C LYS A 933 3.25 38.80 -4.15
N GLU A 934 2.37 38.02 -3.52
CA GLU A 934 0.93 38.22 -3.49
C GLU A 934 0.50 39.25 -2.43
N ILE A 935 1.36 39.58 -1.45
CA ILE A 935 1.04 40.53 -0.38
C ILE A 935 1.94 41.76 -0.54
N GLU A 936 1.44 42.76 -1.25
CA GLU A 936 2.15 44.01 -1.52
C GLU A 936 1.40 45.22 -0.93
N GLY A 937 2.14 46.32 -0.71
CA GLY A 937 1.61 47.58 -0.19
C GLY A 937 1.86 47.79 1.32
N ARG A 938 2.19 49.04 1.69
CA ARG A 938 2.58 49.42 3.07
C ARG A 938 1.48 49.15 4.10
N GLN A 939 0.21 49.28 3.73
CA GLN A 939 -0.90 49.03 4.64
C GLN A 939 -1.11 47.53 4.91
N ASN A 940 -1.04 46.70 3.86
CA ASN A 940 -1.11 45.24 3.99
C ASN A 940 0.07 44.69 4.79
N LEU A 941 1.28 45.19 4.57
CA LEU A 941 2.48 44.79 5.32
C LEU A 941 2.43 45.23 6.80
N ARG A 942 1.82 46.39 7.12
CA ARG A 942 1.59 46.80 8.51
C ARG A 942 0.58 45.88 9.22
N ILE A 943 -0.55 45.58 8.56
CA ILE A 943 -1.56 44.67 9.12
C ILE A 943 -0.96 43.26 9.31
N LEU A 944 -0.17 42.80 8.34
CA LEU A 944 0.56 41.53 8.42
C LEU A 944 1.54 41.52 9.60
N GLY A 945 2.33 42.58 9.79
CA GLY A 945 3.25 42.68 10.92
C GLY A 945 2.55 42.61 12.27
N ILE A 946 1.40 43.29 12.43
CA ILE A 946 0.58 43.24 13.65
C ILE A 946 -0.03 41.84 13.83
N ALA A 947 -0.52 41.21 12.76
CA ALA A 947 -1.07 39.86 12.80
C ALA A 947 -0.04 38.82 13.25
N ILE A 948 1.18 38.89 12.71
CA ILE A 948 2.31 38.03 13.09
C ILE A 948 2.69 38.25 14.55
N ALA A 949 2.85 39.51 14.98
CA ALA A 949 3.20 39.83 16.36
C ALA A 949 2.14 39.32 17.36
N SER A 950 0.86 39.53 17.06
CA SER A 950 -0.26 39.03 17.87
C SER A 950 -0.27 37.50 17.96
N THR A 951 -0.05 36.82 16.83
CA THR A 951 -0.09 35.35 16.75
C THR A 951 1.09 34.71 17.48
N ILE A 952 2.31 35.22 17.31
CA ILE A 952 3.52 34.71 18.00
C ILE A 952 3.42 34.96 19.51
N THR A 953 2.98 36.15 19.91
CA THR A 953 2.78 36.48 21.33
C THR A 953 1.72 35.57 21.95
N GLY A 954 0.59 35.38 21.26
CA GLY A 954 -0.48 34.49 21.71
C GLY A 954 -0.03 33.03 21.82
N ALA A 955 0.67 32.50 20.82
CA ALA A 955 1.21 31.13 20.83
C ALA A 955 2.23 30.93 21.96
N THR A 956 3.07 31.93 22.23
CA THR A 956 4.04 31.91 23.33
C THR A 956 3.34 31.85 24.69
N LEU A 957 2.30 32.67 24.89
CA LEU A 957 1.49 32.64 26.11
C LEU A 957 0.77 31.30 26.29
N VAL A 958 0.18 30.74 25.23
CA VAL A 958 -0.44 29.40 25.27
C VAL A 958 0.61 28.33 25.65
N GLY A 959 1.81 28.36 25.06
CA GLY A 959 2.89 27.42 25.41
C GLY A 959 3.35 27.54 26.86
N LEU A 960 3.56 28.77 27.34
CA LEU A 960 3.96 29.07 28.73
C LEU A 960 2.88 28.70 29.75
N SER A 961 1.62 28.64 29.34
CA SER A 961 0.51 28.24 30.22
C SER A 961 0.61 26.79 30.74
N LYS A 962 1.47 25.96 30.13
CA LYS A 962 1.75 24.59 30.60
C LYS A 962 2.42 24.58 31.98
N GLY A 963 3.27 25.55 32.29
CA GLY A 963 4.00 25.67 33.57
C GLY A 963 4.99 24.54 33.85
N THR A 964 6.28 24.87 34.02
CA THR A 964 7.31 23.97 34.54
C THR A 964 7.00 23.63 36.00
N ALA A 965 6.61 22.39 36.29
CA ALA A 965 6.67 21.87 37.64
C ALA A 965 8.15 21.85 38.05
N LYS A 966 8.49 22.65 39.08
CA LYS A 966 9.74 22.54 39.82
C LYS A 966 9.75 21.27 40.65
#